data_AF-L0IHI9-F1
#
_entry.id   AF-L0IHI9-F1
#
_cell.length_a   1.000
_cell.length_b   1.000
_cell.length_c   1.000
_cell.angle_alpha   90.00
_cell.angle_beta   90.00
_cell.angle_gamma   90.00
#
_symmetry.space_group_name_H-M   'P 1'
#
loop_
_entity.id
_entity.type
_entity.pdbx_description
1 polymer ?
#
loop_
_entity_poly.entity_id
_entity_poly.type
_entity_poly.pdbx_seq_one_letter_code
_entity_poly.pdbx_strand_id
1 'polypeptide(L)'
;MPSLPAIGRLSIPLRFWATVAVVVVVVGTALVPAAVAGDGAVPDARSDPGVAATADQEAVPNADQKAAPSVDPGDVAGVDPDVSPAVDSTNRTDRHRNPDSYDAEGDTAGLADMFEADLAARLETGANWLREGEYDLANESIGEDFLTQYAAYVDVADELDRNGTAELFEQTRTEQAALTSLLEDYEETKAAYDEAMADGATDLARERARELEAIATEINASRETLSTQYDDLEAAGAGNFSETTEAVESTAEEIRSTHTEITREAFEATALSVRARNSDISFTEPLRAGGRLVSETGSPVADEAIGLEVGNRSLRTTTDSRGRFSFSYRPVSIPASAENVTITYVPDPSSRYLGSRTTVPVSVTQESATIDGLTSNVSSIAFADPTSVSADVSVDGDPVDGLPLNVTLGGTDVGAGETENGSLDTPVSVPAAIPPGEHALGVTVPTDDPAVTATASTNVTVESTAPSLSIETERRADDLEINGSLAVDTVGVAGQEVTVAVDGERVTTATTAADGSFGTTVAAPSTVGEHQVTVSMDGAGTNLESVEATRTVEIPAEQASQGSSGVGIVAIGGAIVLLVLAGASWWRWRRSRGDSASRHRESTSDPSITARAVSGQLLSQAVDALEARRPDDAVRTAYVAVRSQLDAGLETPTGLTHWEFFRAYETPDETETDRLASLTAAYERATFDPSSVEPAVARESLAHADELCDGDATGVADGDAAGVSAAPTDASAGSGSDERIDDE
;
A
#
# COMPACT_ATOMS: atom_id res chain seq x y z
N MET A 1 -17.47 -30.78 -51.17
CA MET A 1 -17.24 -29.32 -51.28
C MET A 1 -18.54 -28.65 -51.73
N PRO A 2 -18.90 -27.45 -51.24
CA PRO A 2 -19.02 -27.04 -49.82
C PRO A 2 -20.18 -26.03 -49.57
N SER A 3 -20.53 -25.75 -48.29
CA SER A 3 -20.77 -24.37 -47.77
C SER A 3 -21.07 -24.34 -46.25
N LEU A 4 -20.02 -23.94 -45.51
CA LEU A 4 -19.83 -23.25 -44.21
C LEU A 4 -21.00 -22.96 -43.22
N PRO A 5 -20.78 -23.12 -41.90
CA PRO A 5 -21.54 -22.48 -40.81
C PRO A 5 -20.80 -21.30 -40.15
N ALA A 6 -21.56 -20.49 -39.41
CA ALA A 6 -21.18 -19.24 -38.76
C ALA A 6 -20.33 -19.42 -37.48
N ILE A 7 -19.44 -18.47 -37.25
CA ILE A 7 -18.48 -18.38 -36.14
C ILE A 7 -19.17 -17.84 -34.88
N GLY A 8 -19.07 -18.59 -33.78
CA GLY A 8 -19.43 -18.16 -32.43
C GLY A 8 -18.31 -17.35 -31.78
N ARG A 9 -18.70 -16.33 -30.99
CA ARG A 9 -17.78 -15.50 -30.20
C ARG A 9 -17.40 -16.23 -28.91
N LEU A 10 -16.09 -16.31 -28.67
CA LEU A 10 -15.43 -16.60 -27.39
C LEU A 10 -15.72 -15.46 -26.39
N SER A 11 -16.03 -15.83 -25.14
CA SER A 11 -16.06 -14.91 -24.00
C SER A 11 -14.88 -15.22 -23.09
N ILE A 12 -14.05 -14.20 -22.84
CA ILE A 12 -12.90 -14.19 -21.93
C ILE A 12 -13.39 -13.57 -20.61
N PRO A 13 -13.14 -14.15 -19.42
CA PRO A 13 -13.48 -13.50 -18.16
C PRO A 13 -12.36 -12.54 -17.74
N LEU A 14 -12.67 -11.23 -17.71
CA LEU A 14 -11.91 -10.25 -16.94
C LEU A 14 -12.59 -10.06 -15.58
N ARG A 15 -11.80 -10.23 -14.53
CA ARG A 15 -12.06 -9.73 -13.17
C ARG A 15 -12.33 -8.23 -13.23
N PHE A 16 -13.48 -7.78 -12.75
CA PHE A 16 -13.71 -6.37 -12.42
C PHE A 16 -14.64 -6.26 -11.21
N TRP A 17 -14.20 -5.40 -10.30
CA TRP A 17 -14.92 -4.83 -9.17
C TRP A 17 -16.31 -4.36 -9.58
N ALA A 18 -17.33 -4.74 -8.80
CA ALA A 18 -18.72 -4.41 -9.09
C ALA A 18 -19.05 -2.97 -8.64
N THR A 19 -18.98 -2.05 -9.59
CA THR A 19 -19.71 -0.77 -9.52
C THR A 19 -21.19 -1.05 -9.73
N VAL A 20 -22.02 -0.88 -8.69
CA VAL A 20 -23.48 -1.03 -8.80
C VAL A 20 -24.08 0.24 -9.40
N ALA A 21 -24.47 0.16 -10.67
CA ALA A 21 -25.28 1.17 -11.34
C ALA A 21 -26.77 0.97 -10.98
N VAL A 22 -27.35 1.94 -10.26
CA VAL A 22 -28.77 2.00 -9.92
C VAL A 22 -29.58 2.47 -11.14
N VAL A 23 -30.44 1.61 -11.67
CA VAL A 23 -31.45 1.95 -12.68
C VAL A 23 -32.76 2.29 -11.96
N VAL A 24 -33.07 3.59 -11.90
CA VAL A 24 -34.36 4.11 -11.41
C VAL A 24 -35.42 3.98 -12.50
N VAL A 25 -36.41 3.11 -12.29
CA VAL A 25 -37.63 3.05 -13.11
C VAL A 25 -38.74 3.82 -12.39
N VAL A 26 -39.06 5.00 -12.93
CA VAL A 26 -40.22 5.82 -12.57
C VAL A 26 -41.47 5.22 -13.22
N VAL A 27 -42.44 4.79 -12.41
CA VAL A 27 -43.85 4.65 -12.84
C VAL A 27 -44.74 5.32 -11.81
N GLY A 28 -45.32 6.45 -12.19
CA GLY A 28 -46.34 7.13 -11.43
C GLY A 28 -47.74 6.57 -11.71
N THR A 29 -48.60 6.60 -10.70
CA THR A 29 -50.02 6.95 -10.86
C THR A 29 -50.59 7.45 -9.53
N ALA A 30 -51.30 8.56 -9.62
CA ALA A 30 -51.94 9.30 -8.55
C ALA A 30 -53.18 8.63 -7.96
N LEU A 31 -53.51 8.95 -6.70
CA LEU A 31 -54.88 9.13 -6.21
C LEU A 31 -54.89 9.83 -4.82
N VAL A 32 -55.70 10.88 -4.72
CA VAL A 32 -56.11 11.73 -3.59
C VAL A 32 -57.64 11.93 -3.79
N PRO A 33 -58.53 12.31 -2.83
CA PRO A 33 -58.38 12.79 -1.43
C PRO A 33 -59.37 12.20 -0.36
N ALA A 34 -59.19 12.62 0.91
CA ALA A 34 -60.18 13.36 1.74
C ALA A 34 -60.54 12.81 3.15
N ALA A 35 -60.76 13.80 4.05
CA ALA A 35 -61.45 13.83 5.36
C ALA A 35 -60.57 13.59 6.61
N VAL A 36 -60.39 14.45 7.64
CA VAL A 36 -61.08 15.58 8.34
C VAL A 36 -61.21 15.24 9.85
N ALA A 37 -60.81 16.22 10.70
CA ALA A 37 -61.12 16.45 12.13
C ALA A 37 -60.50 15.49 13.17
N GLY A 38 -60.08 15.91 14.38
CA GLY A 38 -60.13 17.18 15.12
C GLY A 38 -59.20 17.04 16.35
N ASP A 39 -58.58 18.12 16.81
CA ASP A 39 -58.98 18.98 17.94
C ASP A 39 -58.32 18.57 19.27
N GLY A 40 -57.91 19.59 20.03
CA GLY A 40 -56.84 19.55 21.02
C GLY A 40 -57.17 19.01 22.41
N ALA A 41 -56.14 19.02 23.27
CA ALA A 41 -56.18 19.57 24.63
C ALA A 41 -54.86 19.30 25.38
N VAL A 42 -54.26 20.39 25.86
CA VAL A 42 -53.35 20.46 27.01
C VAL A 42 -54.22 20.41 28.28
N PRO A 43 -53.73 19.84 29.40
CA PRO A 43 -53.57 20.72 30.55
C PRO A 43 -52.29 20.49 31.36
N ASP A 44 -51.81 21.63 31.84
CA ASP A 44 -50.81 21.91 32.85
C ASP A 44 -51.33 21.55 34.26
N ALA A 45 -50.48 21.02 35.14
CA ALA A 45 -50.70 21.04 36.60
C ALA A 45 -49.39 20.82 37.38
N ARG A 46 -48.80 21.93 37.79
CA ARG A 46 -47.84 22.09 38.89
C ARG A 46 -48.33 21.47 40.21
N SER A 47 -47.41 20.95 41.02
CA SER A 47 -47.41 21.07 42.50
C SER A 47 -46.04 20.69 43.08
N ASP A 48 -45.23 21.70 43.35
CA ASP A 48 -44.22 21.79 44.42
C ASP A 48 -44.97 22.27 45.70
N PRO A 49 -44.57 22.04 46.98
CA PRO A 49 -43.30 22.59 47.54
C PRO A 49 -42.66 21.80 48.71
N GLY A 50 -41.40 22.11 49.07
CA GLY A 50 -40.83 21.66 50.35
C GLY A 50 -39.39 22.06 50.67
N VAL A 51 -39.19 23.32 51.03
CA VAL A 51 -37.94 23.95 51.53
C VAL A 51 -37.59 23.52 52.96
N ALA A 52 -36.30 23.27 53.27
CA ALA A 52 -35.58 23.84 54.43
C ALA A 52 -34.11 23.39 54.55
N ALA A 53 -33.22 24.37 54.70
CA ALA A 53 -31.81 24.26 55.05
C ALA A 53 -31.60 24.14 56.57
N THR A 54 -30.49 23.55 57.02
CA THR A 54 -29.49 24.13 57.96
C THR A 54 -28.31 23.18 58.22
N ALA A 55 -27.20 23.77 58.64
CA ALA A 55 -25.81 23.30 58.70
C ALA A 55 -25.39 22.40 59.87
N ASP A 56 -24.13 21.94 59.78
CA ASP A 56 -23.11 21.52 60.78
C ASP A 56 -22.51 20.14 60.39
N GLN A 57 -21.27 20.03 59.88
CA GLN A 57 -19.92 20.22 60.46
C GLN A 57 -19.40 18.99 61.24
N GLU A 58 -18.10 18.67 61.04
CA GLU A 58 -17.25 17.58 61.59
C GLU A 58 -17.23 16.24 60.82
N ALA A 59 -16.11 15.57 60.52
CA ALA A 59 -14.69 15.84 60.69
C ALA A 59 -13.86 14.85 59.84
N VAL A 60 -12.80 15.33 59.18
CA VAL A 60 -11.66 14.53 58.69
C VAL A 60 -10.41 15.15 59.33
N PRO A 61 -9.51 14.40 59.99
CA PRO A 61 -8.33 14.97 60.62
C PRO A 61 -7.12 15.15 59.66
N ASN A 62 -6.44 16.29 59.88
CA ASN A 62 -5.10 16.77 59.47
C ASN A 62 -3.95 15.75 59.72
N ALA A 63 -2.69 15.89 59.25
CA ALA A 63 -1.79 17.05 59.05
C ALA A 63 -0.62 16.61 58.10
N ASP A 64 0.31 17.43 57.57
CA ASP A 64 0.92 18.66 58.08
C ASP A 64 1.70 19.45 56.97
N GLN A 65 1.88 20.75 57.19
CA GLN A 65 2.42 21.80 56.29
C GLN A 65 3.95 21.96 56.34
N LYS A 66 4.55 22.59 55.30
CA LYS A 66 5.39 23.83 55.40
C LYS A 66 5.75 24.39 54.00
N ALA A 67 5.03 25.40 53.48
CA ALA A 67 5.27 26.85 53.54
C ALA A 67 6.33 27.43 52.58
N ALA A 68 5.85 28.25 51.64
CA ALA A 68 6.60 29.26 50.88
C ALA A 68 6.19 30.67 51.35
N PRO A 69 6.97 31.73 51.01
CA PRO A 69 6.41 33.08 50.96
C PRO A 69 6.68 33.79 49.61
N SER A 70 5.65 34.52 49.16
CA SER A 70 5.63 35.47 48.04
C SER A 70 6.13 36.86 48.47
N VAL A 71 6.72 37.66 47.55
CA VAL A 71 6.52 39.13 47.44
C VAL A 71 6.85 39.61 46.00
N ASP A 72 6.04 40.58 45.53
CA ASP A 72 5.99 41.32 44.24
C ASP A 72 6.69 42.72 44.34
N PRO A 73 6.61 43.66 43.37
CA PRO A 73 7.46 43.95 42.20
C PRO A 73 8.30 45.27 42.27
N GLY A 74 9.24 45.44 41.33
CA GLY A 74 9.58 46.74 40.70
C GLY A 74 10.79 47.56 41.21
N ASP A 75 11.63 47.96 40.24
CA ASP A 75 12.44 49.19 40.13
C ASP A 75 13.95 49.26 40.53
N VAL A 76 14.77 49.29 39.47
CA VAL A 76 15.94 50.15 39.11
C VAL A 76 17.34 50.11 39.77
N ALA A 77 18.32 50.21 38.84
CA ALA A 77 19.75 50.61 38.91
C ALA A 77 20.76 49.51 39.32
N GLY A 78 21.86 49.22 38.61
CA GLY A 78 22.55 49.82 37.46
C GLY A 78 24.08 49.68 37.64
N VAL A 79 24.77 48.98 36.71
CA VAL A 79 26.14 49.20 36.13
C VAL A 79 27.31 49.37 37.15
N ASP A 80 28.47 48.67 37.16
CA ASP A 80 29.38 48.13 36.13
C ASP A 80 30.50 47.24 36.81
N PRO A 81 31.59 46.77 36.14
CA PRO A 81 32.02 45.37 36.14
C PRO A 81 33.36 45.15 36.87
N ASP A 82 33.79 43.89 37.00
CA ASP A 82 35.18 43.40 36.93
C ASP A 82 35.34 42.10 37.73
N VAL A 83 35.07 40.95 37.08
CA VAL A 83 35.82 39.71 37.31
C VAL A 83 35.81 38.92 36.00
N SER A 84 36.97 38.86 35.35
CA SER A 84 37.24 38.04 34.16
C SER A 84 37.07 36.54 34.45
N PRO A 85 36.44 35.74 33.57
CA PRO A 85 36.75 34.32 33.49
C PRO A 85 37.95 34.12 32.57
N ALA A 86 38.94 33.40 33.08
CA ALA A 86 40.13 33.00 32.35
C ALA A 86 39.76 32.20 31.08
N VAL A 87 40.27 32.66 29.95
CA VAL A 87 40.30 31.93 28.69
C VAL A 87 41.38 30.85 28.75
N ASP A 88 41.04 29.65 29.21
CA ASP A 88 41.79 28.46 28.81
C ASP A 88 41.43 28.14 27.35
N SER A 89 42.24 28.72 26.47
CA SER A 89 42.14 28.59 25.02
C SER A 89 42.98 27.42 24.52
N THR A 90 42.59 26.19 24.83
CA THR A 90 43.00 25.00 24.07
C THR A 90 41.94 23.91 24.11
N ASN A 91 40.80 24.16 23.48
CA ASN A 91 40.00 23.10 22.87
C ASN A 91 39.77 23.46 21.39
N ARG A 92 40.88 23.51 20.63
CA ARG A 92 40.81 23.46 19.17
C ARG A 92 40.71 22.00 18.81
N THR A 93 39.51 21.46 18.74
CA THR A 93 39.27 20.31 17.88
C THR A 93 39.54 20.77 16.44
N ASP A 94 40.47 20.12 15.74
CA ASP A 94 40.65 20.32 14.30
C ASP A 94 39.36 19.85 13.64
N ARG A 95 38.39 20.77 13.45
CA ARG A 95 37.04 20.39 13.00
C ARG A 95 37.02 19.79 11.60
N HIS A 96 37.99 20.09 10.76
CA HIS A 96 38.12 19.50 9.42
C HIS A 96 39.56 19.05 9.19
N ARG A 97 39.76 17.75 8.93
CA ARG A 97 41.01 17.14 8.47
C ARG A 97 40.82 16.66 7.04
N ASN A 98 41.89 16.69 6.25
CA ASN A 98 41.85 16.16 4.89
C ASN A 98 41.61 14.63 4.97
N PRO A 99 40.58 14.08 4.29
CA PRO A 99 40.24 12.65 4.33
C PRO A 99 41.44 11.75 4.01
N ASP A 100 42.29 12.16 3.07
CA ASP A 100 43.48 11.41 2.63
C ASP A 100 44.62 11.37 3.67
N SER A 101 44.44 12.05 4.81
CA SER A 101 45.42 12.16 5.91
C SER A 101 44.88 11.67 7.24
N TYR A 102 43.68 11.09 7.25
CA TYR A 102 43.03 10.58 8.44
C TYR A 102 43.20 9.05 8.49
N ASP A 103 44.16 8.58 9.28
CA ASP A 103 44.50 7.14 9.41
C ASP A 103 43.91 6.48 10.67
N ALA A 104 42.98 7.14 11.37
CA ALA A 104 42.34 6.56 12.55
C ALA A 104 41.13 5.71 12.12
N GLU A 105 41.00 4.53 12.71
CA GLU A 105 39.80 3.69 12.57
C GLU A 105 38.58 4.52 13.03
N GLY A 106 37.58 4.63 12.16
CA GLY A 106 36.34 5.34 12.47
C GLY A 106 35.55 4.62 13.57
N ASP A 107 34.83 5.38 14.39
CA ASP A 107 33.94 4.81 15.41
C ASP A 107 32.59 4.46 14.78
N THR A 108 32.55 3.34 14.05
CA THR A 108 31.35 2.86 13.36
C THR A 108 30.23 2.52 14.34
N ALA A 109 30.57 2.00 15.52
CA ALA A 109 29.62 1.75 16.59
C ALA A 109 28.97 3.05 17.09
N GLY A 110 29.77 4.09 17.35
CA GLY A 110 29.24 5.40 17.74
C GLY A 110 28.39 6.08 16.65
N LEU A 111 28.71 5.84 15.38
CA LEU A 111 27.92 6.33 14.25
C LEU A 111 26.57 5.58 14.13
N ALA A 112 26.58 4.26 14.30
CA ALA A 112 25.37 3.45 14.33
C ALA A 112 24.44 3.87 15.48
N ASP A 113 24.97 4.05 16.70
CA ASP A 113 24.19 4.51 17.86
C ASP A 113 23.56 5.91 17.61
N MET A 114 24.26 6.79 16.89
CA MET A 114 23.72 8.11 16.50
C MET A 114 22.57 7.98 15.51
N PHE A 115 22.69 7.10 14.51
CA PHE A 115 21.62 6.85 13.55
C PHE A 115 20.39 6.20 14.20
N GLU A 116 20.59 5.21 15.07
CA GLU A 116 19.51 4.59 15.84
C GLU A 116 18.76 5.63 16.68
N ALA A 117 19.48 6.54 17.35
CA ALA A 117 18.85 7.61 18.12
C ALA A 117 18.04 8.60 17.25
N ASP A 118 18.50 8.91 16.03
CA ASP A 118 17.77 9.78 15.10
C ASP A 118 16.51 9.09 14.56
N LEU A 119 16.61 7.81 14.17
CA LEU A 119 15.48 7.01 13.74
C LEU A 119 14.43 6.86 14.86
N ALA A 120 14.88 6.59 16.10
CA ALA A 120 14.00 6.52 17.26
C ALA A 120 13.27 7.85 17.52
N ALA A 121 13.99 8.97 17.48
CA ALA A 121 13.40 10.30 17.67
C ALA A 121 12.37 10.65 16.59
N ARG A 122 12.57 10.17 15.36
CA ARG A 122 11.60 10.36 14.26
C ARG A 122 10.33 9.54 14.45
N LEU A 123 10.45 8.28 14.90
CA LEU A 123 9.27 7.47 15.26
C LEU A 123 8.48 8.12 16.39
N GLU A 124 9.17 8.59 17.44
CA GLU A 124 8.57 9.33 18.56
C GLU A 124 7.88 10.61 18.09
N THR A 125 8.52 11.38 17.21
CA THR A 125 7.92 12.60 16.63
C THR A 125 6.66 12.26 15.84
N GLY A 126 6.71 11.23 15.00
CA GLY A 126 5.54 10.76 14.25
C GLY A 126 4.39 10.34 15.15
N ALA A 127 4.66 9.60 16.24
CA ALA A 127 3.63 9.16 17.18
C ALA A 127 3.00 10.35 17.95
N ASN A 128 3.79 11.39 18.23
CA ASN A 128 3.27 12.62 18.80
C ASN A 128 2.33 13.36 17.84
N TRP A 129 2.64 13.42 16.55
CA TRP A 129 1.74 13.99 15.55
C TRP A 129 0.45 13.18 15.39
N LEU A 130 0.52 11.84 15.47
CA LEU A 130 -0.66 10.98 15.51
C LEU A 130 -1.59 11.31 16.68
N ARG A 131 -1.02 11.60 17.85
CA ARG A 131 -1.77 12.03 19.03
C ARG A 131 -2.44 13.40 18.85
N GLU A 132 -1.93 14.23 17.96
CA GLU A 132 -2.45 15.58 17.67
C GLU A 132 -3.43 15.60 16.48
N GLY A 133 -3.63 14.46 15.80
CA GLY A 133 -4.47 14.35 14.60
C GLY A 133 -3.81 14.93 13.34
N GLU A 134 -2.49 15.14 13.36
CA GLU A 134 -1.73 15.75 12.26
C GLU A 134 -1.10 14.64 11.40
N TYR A 135 -1.93 13.90 10.64
CA TYR A 135 -1.48 12.71 9.89
C TYR A 135 -0.44 13.00 8.81
N ASP A 136 -0.55 14.15 8.14
CA ASP A 136 0.46 14.59 7.16
C ASP A 136 1.84 14.76 7.81
N LEU A 137 1.90 15.39 8.98
CA LEU A 137 3.14 15.60 9.74
C LEU A 137 3.69 14.31 10.34
N ALA A 138 2.79 13.41 10.77
CA ALA A 138 3.16 12.08 11.21
C ALA A 138 3.85 11.30 10.08
N ASN A 139 3.29 11.34 8.88
CA ASN A 139 3.82 10.67 7.70
C ASN A 139 5.14 11.31 7.21
N GLU A 140 5.26 12.64 7.27
CA GLU A 140 6.51 13.35 6.96
C GLU A 140 7.66 12.89 7.89
N SER A 141 7.37 12.71 9.19
CA SER A 141 8.36 12.32 10.19
C SER A 141 8.99 10.94 9.93
N ILE A 142 8.23 10.04 9.31
CA ILE A 142 8.63 8.66 8.95
C ILE A 142 8.79 8.47 7.43
N GLY A 143 8.85 9.57 6.69
CA GLY A 143 8.91 9.63 5.23
C GLY A 143 10.33 9.61 4.67
N GLU A 144 10.60 10.47 3.70
CA GLU A 144 11.86 10.47 2.94
C GLU A 144 13.11 10.69 3.80
N ASP A 145 13.03 11.56 4.80
CA ASP A 145 14.16 11.83 5.69
C ASP A 145 14.48 10.63 6.59
N PHE A 146 13.45 9.93 7.09
CA PHE A 146 13.64 8.68 7.84
C PHE A 146 14.32 7.65 6.95
N LEU A 147 13.83 7.46 5.71
CA LEU A 147 14.39 6.50 4.76
C LEU A 147 15.83 6.82 4.38
N THR A 148 16.16 8.11 4.26
CA THR A 148 17.52 8.57 4.00
C THR A 148 18.46 8.20 5.14
N GLN A 149 18.04 8.45 6.38
CA GLN A 149 18.82 8.09 7.57
C GLN A 149 18.89 6.57 7.77
N TYR A 150 17.81 5.87 7.45
CA TYR A 150 17.72 4.43 7.52
C TYR A 150 18.71 3.75 6.57
N ALA A 151 18.81 4.23 5.33
CA ALA A 151 19.79 3.73 4.37
C ALA A 151 21.23 3.90 4.90
N ALA A 152 21.54 5.06 5.49
CA ALA A 152 22.84 5.30 6.12
C ALA A 152 23.08 4.41 7.35
N TYR A 153 22.03 4.07 8.11
CA TYR A 153 22.12 3.12 9.22
C TYR A 153 22.40 1.69 8.73
N VAL A 154 21.70 1.21 7.71
CA VAL A 154 21.87 -0.13 7.13
C VAL A 154 23.32 -0.36 6.69
N ASP A 155 23.93 0.63 6.02
CA ASP A 155 25.32 0.56 5.57
C ASP A 155 26.30 0.29 6.72
N VAL A 156 26.05 0.85 7.92
CA VAL A 156 26.90 0.67 9.10
C VAL A 156 26.47 -0.53 9.95
N ALA A 157 25.19 -0.88 9.94
CA ALA A 157 24.64 -2.01 10.67
C ALA A 157 25.15 -3.35 10.13
N ASP A 158 25.37 -3.46 8.81
CA ASP A 158 25.94 -4.62 8.14
C ASP A 158 27.34 -4.96 8.68
N GLU A 159 28.15 -3.95 9.00
CA GLU A 159 29.50 -4.12 9.56
C GLU A 159 29.50 -4.52 11.04
N LEU A 160 28.39 -4.29 11.75
CA LEU A 160 28.26 -4.46 13.20
C LEU A 160 27.38 -5.65 13.61
N ASP A 161 26.95 -6.48 12.66
CA ASP A 161 25.97 -7.56 12.87
C ASP A 161 24.65 -7.05 13.49
N ARG A 162 24.23 -5.81 13.17
CA ARG A 162 23.01 -5.15 13.69
C ARG A 162 21.82 -5.18 12.73
N ASN A 163 21.85 -6.04 11.72
CA ASN A 163 20.83 -6.10 10.67
C ASN A 163 19.42 -6.43 11.20
N GLY A 164 19.33 -7.17 12.30
CA GLY A 164 18.04 -7.40 12.97
C GLY A 164 17.40 -6.12 13.49
N THR A 165 18.20 -5.19 14.05
CA THR A 165 17.70 -3.89 14.53
C THR A 165 17.29 -2.99 13.36
N ALA A 166 18.05 -3.01 12.26
CA ALA A 166 17.67 -2.31 11.04
C ALA A 166 16.35 -2.85 10.45
N GLU A 167 16.16 -4.17 10.45
CA GLU A 167 14.89 -4.74 10.00
C GLU A 167 13.72 -4.30 10.90
N LEU A 168 13.92 -4.27 12.22
CA LEU A 168 12.91 -3.80 13.18
C LEU A 168 12.53 -2.33 12.94
N PHE A 169 13.48 -1.44 12.66
CA PHE A 169 13.18 -0.03 12.36
C PHE A 169 12.29 0.12 11.12
N GLU A 170 12.56 -0.60 10.04
CA GLU A 170 11.76 -0.51 8.82
C GLU A 170 10.37 -1.15 8.99
N GLN A 171 10.27 -2.26 9.72
CA GLN A 171 8.99 -2.87 10.07
C GLN A 171 8.14 -1.91 10.93
N THR A 172 8.75 -1.27 11.93
CA THR A 172 8.08 -0.31 12.82
C THR A 172 7.62 0.92 12.05
N ARG A 173 8.46 1.47 11.16
CA ARG A 173 8.11 2.58 10.27
C ARG A 173 6.90 2.23 9.40
N THR A 174 6.93 1.05 8.78
CA THR A 174 5.87 0.58 7.89
C THR A 174 4.55 0.43 8.64
N GLU A 175 4.57 -0.16 9.83
CA GLU A 175 3.37 -0.31 10.65
C GLU A 175 2.85 1.04 11.15
N GLN A 176 3.73 1.98 11.52
CA GLN A 176 3.33 3.33 11.94
C GLN A 176 2.69 4.12 10.79
N ALA A 177 3.20 3.96 9.56
CA ALA A 177 2.58 4.52 8.37
C ALA A 177 1.20 3.90 8.10
N ALA A 178 1.06 2.57 8.27
CA ALA A 178 -0.23 1.90 8.15
C ALA A 178 -1.25 2.41 9.18
N LEU A 179 -0.85 2.54 10.45
CA LEU A 179 -1.69 3.13 11.49
C LEU A 179 -2.10 4.58 11.15
N THR A 180 -1.16 5.39 10.65
CA THR A 180 -1.42 6.78 10.24
C THR A 180 -2.54 6.83 9.19
N SER A 181 -2.44 5.99 8.16
CA SER A 181 -3.44 5.91 7.09
C SER A 181 -4.81 5.44 7.61
N LEU A 182 -4.84 4.45 8.51
CA LEU A 182 -6.09 3.98 9.13
C LEU A 182 -6.79 5.04 9.97
N LEU A 183 -6.01 5.88 10.67
CA LEU A 183 -6.56 6.98 11.46
C LEU A 183 -7.13 8.10 10.57
N GLU A 184 -6.46 8.41 9.46
CA GLU A 184 -6.98 9.33 8.44
C GLU A 184 -8.29 8.82 7.84
N ASP A 185 -8.33 7.55 7.41
CA ASP A 185 -9.53 6.89 6.88
C ASP A 185 -10.69 6.92 7.89
N TYR A 186 -10.39 6.73 9.18
CA TYR A 186 -11.38 6.80 10.25
C TYR A 186 -11.97 8.20 10.36
N GLU A 187 -11.16 9.26 10.32
CA GLU A 187 -11.64 10.64 10.40
C GLU A 187 -12.46 11.05 9.19
N GLU A 188 -12.02 10.69 7.98
CA GLU A 188 -12.80 10.95 6.76
C GLU A 188 -14.16 10.24 6.82
N THR A 189 -14.16 8.97 7.20
CA THR A 189 -15.39 8.17 7.33
C THR A 189 -16.29 8.73 8.42
N LYS A 190 -15.71 9.24 9.52
CA LYS A 190 -16.47 9.86 10.61
C LYS A 190 -17.10 11.17 10.16
N ALA A 191 -16.40 12.00 9.39
CA ALA A 191 -16.97 13.21 8.81
C ALA A 191 -18.15 12.88 7.88
N ALA A 192 -18.03 11.84 7.05
CA ALA A 192 -19.12 11.36 6.20
C ALA A 192 -20.31 10.79 7.00
N TYR A 193 -20.04 10.12 8.14
CA TYR A 193 -21.08 9.69 9.08
C TYR A 193 -21.83 10.88 9.68
N ASP A 194 -21.11 11.88 10.18
CA ASP A 194 -21.68 13.07 10.81
C ASP A 194 -22.51 13.90 9.79
N GLU A 195 -22.05 14.01 8.55
CA GLU A 195 -22.81 14.62 7.44
C GLU A 195 -24.10 13.84 7.13
N ALA A 196 -24.00 12.51 7.00
CA ALA A 196 -25.18 11.68 6.76
C ALA A 196 -26.21 11.78 7.90
N MET A 197 -25.75 11.89 9.14
CA MET A 197 -26.61 12.14 10.31
C MET A 197 -27.27 13.52 10.24
N ALA A 198 -26.52 14.57 9.87
CA ALA A 198 -27.04 15.93 9.71
C ALA A 198 -28.11 16.03 8.61
N ASP A 199 -27.94 15.29 7.52
CA ASP A 199 -28.88 15.22 6.39
C ASP A 199 -30.08 14.30 6.66
N GLY A 200 -30.08 13.55 7.77
CA GLY A 200 -31.12 12.57 8.09
C GLY A 200 -31.07 11.31 7.21
N ALA A 201 -29.96 11.07 6.52
CA ALA A 201 -29.71 9.90 5.68
C ALA A 201 -29.33 8.68 6.53
N THR A 202 -30.26 8.17 7.34
CA THR A 202 -29.97 7.18 8.38
C THR A 202 -29.39 5.86 7.88
N ASP A 203 -29.72 5.44 6.66
CA ASP A 203 -29.21 4.19 6.09
C ASP A 203 -27.73 4.32 5.71
N LEU A 204 -27.36 5.46 5.12
CA LEU A 204 -25.97 5.80 4.80
C LEU A 204 -25.16 6.00 6.09
N ALA A 205 -25.71 6.71 7.08
CA ALA A 205 -25.05 6.87 8.38
C ALA A 205 -24.75 5.51 9.03
N ARG A 206 -25.67 4.54 8.97
CA ARG A 206 -25.44 3.19 9.51
C ARG A 206 -24.40 2.40 8.73
N GLU A 207 -24.32 2.59 7.42
CA GLU A 207 -23.26 2.00 6.59
C GLU A 207 -21.89 2.54 7.01
N ARG A 208 -21.75 3.88 7.13
CA ARG A 208 -20.51 4.52 7.61
C ARG A 208 -20.16 4.14 9.04
N ALA A 209 -21.14 4.02 9.94
CA ALA A 209 -20.90 3.60 11.31
C ALA A 209 -20.35 2.16 11.41
N ARG A 210 -20.74 1.26 10.49
CA ARG A 210 -20.15 -0.09 10.39
C ARG A 210 -18.76 -0.08 9.76
N GLU A 211 -18.53 0.78 8.79
CA GLU A 211 -17.20 1.01 8.21
C GLU A 211 -16.22 1.51 9.28
N LEU A 212 -16.65 2.44 10.13
CA LEU A 212 -15.88 2.87 11.31
C LEU A 212 -15.58 1.72 12.28
N GLU A 213 -16.48 0.73 12.45
CA GLU A 213 -16.22 -0.45 13.29
C GLU A 213 -15.10 -1.32 12.70
N ALA A 214 -15.10 -1.50 11.38
CA ALA A 214 -14.05 -2.24 10.67
C ALA A 214 -12.70 -1.54 10.82
N ILE A 215 -12.64 -0.22 10.53
CA ILE A 215 -11.42 0.57 10.64
C ILE A 215 -10.91 0.60 12.10
N ALA A 216 -11.80 0.80 13.09
CA ALA A 216 -11.42 0.78 14.50
C ALA A 216 -10.83 -0.57 14.95
N THR A 217 -11.30 -1.68 14.37
CA THR A 217 -10.74 -3.01 14.64
C THR A 217 -9.32 -3.15 14.06
N GLU A 218 -9.09 -2.62 12.86
CA GLU A 218 -7.78 -2.60 12.22
C GLU A 218 -6.79 -1.69 12.96
N ILE A 219 -7.23 -0.52 13.41
CA ILE A 219 -6.44 0.40 14.27
C ILE A 219 -5.98 -0.33 15.54
N ASN A 220 -6.85 -1.10 16.21
CA ASN A 220 -6.45 -1.83 17.41
C ASN A 220 -5.43 -2.94 17.11
N ALA A 221 -5.57 -3.66 15.99
CA ALA A 221 -4.60 -4.68 15.59
C ALA A 221 -3.23 -4.07 15.26
N SER A 222 -3.22 -2.93 14.57
CA SER A 222 -2.00 -2.19 14.24
C SER A 222 -1.32 -1.64 15.50
N ARG A 223 -2.10 -1.09 16.45
CA ARG A 223 -1.63 -0.68 17.78
C ARG A 223 -0.94 -1.81 18.55
N GLU A 224 -1.55 -3.00 18.60
CA GLU A 224 -0.96 -4.17 19.28
C GLU A 224 0.37 -4.60 18.66
N THR A 225 0.45 -4.51 17.32
CA THR A 225 1.68 -4.79 16.56
C THR A 225 2.77 -3.75 16.86
N LEU A 226 2.45 -2.45 16.78
CA LEU A 226 3.38 -1.36 17.08
C LEU A 226 3.92 -1.41 18.51
N SER A 227 3.05 -1.66 19.50
CA SER A 227 3.49 -1.80 20.89
C SER A 227 4.53 -2.92 21.04
N THR A 228 4.34 -4.04 20.35
CA THR A 228 5.31 -5.15 20.36
C THR A 228 6.62 -4.76 19.67
N GLN A 229 6.55 -4.06 18.54
CA GLN A 229 7.73 -3.61 17.79
C GLN A 229 8.54 -2.55 18.56
N TYR A 230 7.89 -1.62 19.26
CA TYR A 230 8.56 -0.67 20.15
C TYR A 230 9.24 -1.38 21.33
N ASP A 231 8.59 -2.37 21.95
CA ASP A 231 9.21 -3.20 23.00
C ASP A 231 10.44 -3.96 22.47
N ASP A 232 10.37 -4.48 21.25
CA ASP A 232 11.49 -5.18 20.60
C ASP A 232 12.66 -4.24 20.28
N LEU A 233 12.37 -2.99 19.86
CA LEU A 233 13.39 -1.95 19.67
C LEU A 233 14.04 -1.52 21.00
N GLU A 234 13.26 -1.37 22.08
CA GLU A 234 13.81 -1.13 23.42
C GLU A 234 14.73 -2.28 23.86
N ALA A 235 14.30 -3.53 23.65
CA ALA A 235 15.08 -4.72 24.00
C ALA A 235 16.38 -4.84 23.19
N ALA A 236 16.37 -4.36 21.94
CA ALA A 236 17.56 -4.24 21.09
C ALA A 236 18.50 -3.10 21.50
N GLY A 237 18.07 -2.23 22.42
CA GLY A 237 18.85 -1.09 22.92
C GLY A 237 18.74 0.18 22.07
N ALA A 238 17.79 0.23 21.14
CA ALA A 238 17.64 1.32 20.17
C ALA A 238 17.05 2.62 20.77
N GLY A 239 16.55 2.58 22.01
CA GLY A 239 15.97 3.74 22.67
C GLY A 239 15.00 3.38 23.79
N ASN A 240 14.26 4.40 24.26
CA ASN A 240 13.10 4.24 25.12
C ASN A 240 11.88 4.70 24.32
N PHE A 241 10.91 3.81 24.14
CA PHE A 241 9.69 4.01 23.37
C PHE A 241 8.45 4.01 24.27
N SER A 242 8.59 4.00 25.60
CA SER A 242 7.46 4.00 26.53
C SER A 242 6.49 5.18 26.29
N GLU A 243 7.02 6.39 26.04
CA GLU A 243 6.19 7.57 25.73
C GLU A 243 5.53 7.46 24.34
N THR A 244 6.23 6.88 23.36
CA THR A 244 5.73 6.60 22.01
C THR A 244 4.57 5.60 22.05
N THR A 245 4.71 4.52 22.83
CA THR A 245 3.66 3.54 23.08
C THR A 245 2.45 4.19 23.74
N GLU A 246 2.65 5.00 24.79
CA GLU A 246 1.56 5.74 25.45
C GLU A 246 0.81 6.68 24.48
N ALA A 247 1.51 7.35 23.56
CA ALA A 247 0.90 8.20 22.56
C ALA A 247 -0.03 7.42 21.62
N VAL A 248 0.45 6.29 21.08
CA VAL A 248 -0.32 5.41 20.19
C VAL A 248 -1.50 4.75 20.92
N GLU A 249 -1.32 4.33 22.17
CA GLU A 249 -2.40 3.79 23.00
C GLU A 249 -3.49 4.83 23.29
N SER A 250 -3.10 6.07 23.59
CA SER A 250 -4.04 7.16 23.85
C SER A 250 -4.95 7.43 22.64
N THR A 251 -4.38 7.52 21.43
CA THR A 251 -5.16 7.75 20.21
C THR A 251 -6.15 6.62 19.96
N ALA A 252 -5.73 5.37 20.10
CA ALA A 252 -6.64 4.23 19.89
C ALA A 252 -7.76 4.15 20.94
N GLU A 253 -7.49 4.52 22.20
CA GLU A 253 -8.52 4.56 23.25
C GLU A 253 -9.54 5.69 22.99
N GLU A 254 -9.10 6.83 22.46
CA GLU A 254 -9.99 7.91 22.02
C GLU A 254 -10.92 7.46 20.88
N ILE A 255 -10.35 6.81 19.86
CA ILE A 255 -11.10 6.25 18.73
C ILE A 255 -12.13 5.23 19.24
N ARG A 256 -11.74 4.33 20.15
CA ARG A 256 -12.64 3.37 20.77
C ARG A 256 -13.78 4.03 21.54
N SER A 257 -13.47 5.06 22.32
CA SER A 257 -14.48 5.83 23.06
C SER A 257 -15.50 6.46 22.11
N THR A 258 -15.00 7.14 21.07
CA THR A 258 -15.81 7.77 20.02
C THR A 258 -16.68 6.74 19.29
N HIS A 259 -16.10 5.62 18.87
CA HIS A 259 -16.83 4.56 18.18
C HIS A 259 -17.93 3.94 19.06
N THR A 260 -17.69 3.81 20.36
CA THR A 260 -18.70 3.30 21.29
C THR A 260 -19.88 4.27 21.42
N GLU A 261 -19.66 5.58 21.31
CA GLU A 261 -20.73 6.59 21.26
C GLU A 261 -21.53 6.48 19.96
N ILE A 262 -20.85 6.48 18.82
CA ILE A 262 -21.46 6.30 17.49
C ILE A 262 -22.33 5.03 17.46
N THR A 263 -21.81 3.92 17.99
CA THR A 263 -22.53 2.64 18.03
C THR A 263 -23.82 2.73 18.85
N ARG A 264 -23.78 3.39 20.01
CA ARG A 264 -24.96 3.56 20.88
C ARG A 264 -26.02 4.46 20.26
N GLU A 265 -25.62 5.41 19.44
CA GLU A 265 -26.52 6.33 18.75
C GLU A 265 -27.13 5.69 17.49
N ALA A 266 -26.29 5.08 16.65
CA ALA A 266 -26.69 4.58 15.34
C ALA A 266 -27.46 3.24 15.41
N PHE A 267 -27.21 2.43 16.44
CA PHE A 267 -27.69 1.04 16.50
C PHE A 267 -28.40 0.65 17.80
N GLU A 268 -29.30 -0.32 17.67
CA GLU A 268 -29.96 -1.00 18.77
C GLU A 268 -29.38 -2.41 18.93
N ALA A 269 -28.85 -2.73 20.11
CA ALA A 269 -28.35 -4.05 20.41
C ALA A 269 -29.45 -5.12 20.29
N THR A 270 -29.08 -6.35 19.93
CA THR A 270 -30.01 -7.47 19.83
C THR A 270 -29.66 -8.61 20.77
N ALA A 271 -30.66 -9.37 21.16
CA ALA A 271 -30.51 -10.63 21.86
C ALA A 271 -31.07 -11.77 21.01
N LEU A 272 -30.17 -12.66 20.58
CA LEU A 272 -30.49 -13.86 19.85
C LEU A 272 -30.68 -15.05 20.81
N SER A 273 -31.81 -15.75 20.66
CA SER A 273 -32.06 -17.02 21.36
C SER A 273 -32.44 -18.11 20.37
N VAL A 274 -31.81 -19.28 20.46
CA VAL A 274 -32.08 -20.41 19.55
C VAL A 274 -32.33 -21.68 20.36
N ARG A 275 -33.26 -22.50 19.88
CA ARG A 275 -33.53 -23.84 20.41
C ARG A 275 -33.48 -24.88 19.30
N ALA A 276 -32.60 -25.86 19.48
CA ALA A 276 -32.57 -27.07 18.68
C ALA A 276 -33.84 -27.90 18.87
N ARG A 277 -34.34 -28.48 17.77
CA ARG A 277 -35.36 -29.54 17.81
C ARG A 277 -34.72 -30.94 17.89
N ASN A 278 -33.49 -31.06 17.41
CA ASN A 278 -32.62 -32.22 17.47
C ASN A 278 -31.18 -31.76 17.74
N SER A 279 -30.43 -32.53 18.54
CA SER A 279 -29.04 -32.24 18.90
C SER A 279 -28.05 -33.20 18.24
N ASP A 280 -28.47 -34.44 17.97
CA ASP A 280 -27.72 -35.36 17.13
C ASP A 280 -27.92 -34.94 15.67
N ILE A 281 -26.80 -34.64 15.00
CA ILE A 281 -26.80 -34.08 13.64
C ILE A 281 -25.73 -34.75 12.77
N SER A 282 -26.00 -34.85 11.48
CA SER A 282 -25.06 -35.28 10.43
C SER A 282 -25.39 -34.54 9.13
N PHE A 283 -24.66 -34.77 8.05
CA PHE A 283 -25.00 -34.17 6.77
C PHE A 283 -26.41 -34.60 6.33
N THR A 284 -26.76 -35.88 6.45
CA THR A 284 -28.10 -36.41 6.12
C THR A 284 -29.17 -36.00 7.16
N GLU A 285 -28.80 -35.87 8.44
CA GLU A 285 -29.66 -35.45 9.55
C GLU A 285 -29.36 -34.01 10.02
N PRO A 286 -29.93 -32.97 9.38
CA PRO A 286 -29.58 -31.59 9.69
C PRO A 286 -30.06 -31.16 11.08
N LEU A 287 -29.33 -30.19 11.66
CA LEU A 287 -29.82 -29.39 12.78
C LEU A 287 -31.06 -28.61 12.34
N ARG A 288 -32.23 -28.91 12.93
CA ARG A 288 -33.45 -28.11 12.78
C ARG A 288 -33.63 -27.26 14.02
N ALA A 289 -33.58 -25.94 13.87
CA ALA A 289 -33.67 -25.03 15.00
C ALA A 289 -34.72 -23.95 14.80
N GLY A 290 -35.30 -23.48 15.90
CA GLY A 290 -36.17 -22.33 15.95
C GLY A 290 -35.56 -21.26 16.84
N GLY A 291 -35.53 -20.02 16.37
CA GLY A 291 -34.95 -18.90 17.08
C GLY A 291 -35.94 -17.79 17.36
N ARG A 292 -35.53 -16.85 18.19
CA ARG A 292 -36.16 -15.55 18.37
C ARG A 292 -35.10 -14.48 18.48
N LEU A 293 -35.26 -13.43 17.67
CA LEU A 293 -34.45 -12.22 17.68
C LEU A 293 -35.30 -11.09 18.27
N VAL A 294 -34.74 -10.45 19.30
CA VAL A 294 -35.30 -9.23 19.88
C VAL A 294 -34.23 -8.17 19.97
N SER A 295 -34.65 -6.91 20.03
CA SER A 295 -33.76 -5.89 20.54
C SER A 295 -33.50 -6.07 22.04
N GLU A 296 -32.48 -5.41 22.56
CA GLU A 296 -32.12 -5.42 23.99
C GLU A 296 -33.27 -4.89 24.86
N THR A 297 -34.09 -3.99 24.32
CA THR A 297 -35.30 -3.47 25.00
C THR A 297 -36.46 -4.49 25.00
N GLY A 298 -36.29 -5.65 24.37
CA GLY A 298 -37.25 -6.77 24.34
C GLY A 298 -38.25 -6.72 23.18
N SER A 299 -38.17 -5.69 22.33
CA SER A 299 -39.04 -5.55 21.15
C SER A 299 -38.68 -6.60 20.10
N PRO A 300 -39.65 -7.25 19.43
CA PRO A 300 -39.35 -8.20 18.37
C PRO A 300 -38.74 -7.50 17.15
N VAL A 301 -37.67 -8.07 16.61
CA VAL A 301 -37.19 -7.72 15.27
C VAL A 301 -38.12 -8.43 14.28
N ALA A 302 -39.21 -7.77 13.90
CA ALA A 302 -40.37 -8.37 13.26
C ALA A 302 -40.37 -8.21 11.74
N ASP A 303 -40.74 -9.28 11.03
CA ASP A 303 -40.97 -9.27 9.58
C ASP A 303 -39.74 -8.82 8.75
N GLU A 304 -38.53 -9.08 9.28
CA GLU A 304 -37.25 -8.69 8.69
C GLU A 304 -36.55 -9.88 8.03
N ALA A 305 -35.92 -9.64 6.88
CA ALA A 305 -34.95 -10.59 6.32
C ALA A 305 -33.65 -10.49 7.14
N ILE A 306 -33.16 -11.63 7.65
CA ILE A 306 -31.98 -11.69 8.50
C ILE A 306 -30.94 -12.66 7.93
N GLY A 307 -29.67 -12.27 8.06
CA GLY A 307 -28.52 -13.14 7.86
C GLY A 307 -28.17 -13.88 9.15
N LEU A 308 -27.85 -15.17 9.03
CA LEU A 308 -27.36 -16.00 10.13
C LEU A 308 -26.09 -16.72 9.67
N GLU A 309 -25.00 -16.56 10.39
CA GLU A 309 -23.85 -17.46 10.29
C GLU A 309 -24.06 -18.60 11.27
N VAL A 310 -24.13 -19.82 10.77
CA VAL A 310 -24.33 -21.04 11.57
C VAL A 310 -23.16 -21.97 11.31
N GLY A 311 -22.28 -22.13 12.30
CA GLY A 311 -21.01 -22.81 12.09
C GLY A 311 -20.22 -22.10 10.98
N ASN A 312 -19.96 -22.83 9.90
CA ASN A 312 -19.23 -22.34 8.72
C ASN A 312 -20.14 -21.93 7.54
N ARG A 313 -21.46 -21.78 7.76
CA ARG A 313 -22.41 -21.49 6.66
C ARG A 313 -23.26 -20.27 6.92
N SER A 314 -23.43 -19.46 5.87
CA SER A 314 -24.31 -18.30 5.88
C SER A 314 -25.72 -18.68 5.39
N LEU A 315 -26.73 -18.39 6.19
CA LEU A 315 -28.14 -18.67 5.91
C LEU A 315 -28.93 -17.37 5.92
N ARG A 316 -29.95 -17.28 5.05
CA ARG A 316 -30.94 -16.21 5.08
C ARG A 316 -32.30 -16.77 5.50
N THR A 317 -32.98 -16.07 6.39
CA THR A 317 -34.35 -16.38 6.82
C THR A 317 -35.11 -15.09 7.09
N THR A 318 -36.43 -15.16 7.26
CA THR A 318 -37.26 -14.02 7.66
C THR A 318 -37.80 -14.24 9.07
N THR A 319 -37.80 -13.21 9.90
CA THR A 319 -38.48 -13.24 11.20
C THR A 319 -39.98 -13.02 11.03
N ASP A 320 -40.81 -13.61 11.90
CA ASP A 320 -42.24 -13.32 11.93
C ASP A 320 -42.55 -12.05 12.73
N SER A 321 -43.83 -11.66 12.81
CA SER A 321 -44.32 -10.52 13.58
C SER A 321 -43.99 -10.56 15.10
N ARG A 322 -43.42 -11.65 15.61
CA ARG A 322 -42.98 -11.83 17.00
C ARG A 322 -41.46 -12.01 17.12
N GLY A 323 -40.73 -11.80 16.03
CA GLY A 323 -39.28 -11.95 15.93
C GLY A 323 -38.81 -13.41 15.85
N ARG A 324 -39.71 -14.35 15.58
CA ARG A 324 -39.37 -15.79 15.53
C ARG A 324 -38.93 -16.18 14.14
N PHE A 325 -37.99 -17.11 14.06
CA PHE A 325 -37.53 -17.67 12.80
C PHE A 325 -37.20 -19.14 12.95
N SER A 326 -36.95 -19.83 11.84
CA SER A 326 -36.49 -21.22 11.85
C SER A 326 -35.52 -21.45 10.72
N PHE A 327 -34.51 -22.29 10.94
CA PHE A 327 -33.53 -22.66 9.94
C PHE A 327 -33.19 -24.14 10.01
N SER A 328 -32.51 -24.62 8.96
CA SER A 328 -31.95 -25.96 8.87
C SER A 328 -30.47 -25.85 8.55
N TYR A 329 -29.62 -26.49 9.34
CA TYR A 329 -28.18 -26.48 9.15
C TYR A 329 -27.65 -27.92 8.96
N ARG A 330 -27.03 -28.19 7.82
CA ARG A 330 -26.30 -29.42 7.52
C ARG A 330 -24.82 -29.16 7.78
N PRO A 331 -24.17 -29.90 8.70
CA PRO A 331 -22.74 -29.80 8.93
C PRO A 331 -21.98 -30.39 7.75
N VAL A 332 -20.90 -29.73 7.34
CA VAL A 332 -19.99 -30.16 6.25
C VAL A 332 -18.56 -30.12 6.76
N SER A 333 -18.07 -28.92 7.10
CA SER A 333 -16.66 -28.69 7.44
C SER A 333 -16.41 -28.47 8.93
N ILE A 334 -17.46 -28.38 9.77
CA ILE A 334 -17.26 -28.31 11.22
C ILE A 334 -16.66 -29.62 11.74
N PRO A 335 -15.87 -29.59 12.84
CA PRO A 335 -15.33 -30.80 13.42
C PRO A 335 -16.44 -31.77 13.85
N ALA A 336 -16.27 -33.07 13.61
CA ALA A 336 -17.21 -34.09 14.10
C ALA A 336 -17.16 -34.19 15.64
N SER A 337 -16.04 -33.81 16.25
CA SER A 337 -15.88 -33.62 17.68
C SER A 337 -16.55 -32.35 18.25
N ALA A 338 -17.19 -31.51 17.42
CA ALA A 338 -17.84 -30.30 17.89
C ALA A 338 -19.03 -30.59 18.83
N GLU A 339 -18.99 -30.02 20.04
CA GLU A 339 -20.06 -30.15 21.03
C GLU A 339 -21.09 -29.01 20.94
N ASN A 340 -20.77 -27.93 20.22
CA ASN A 340 -21.62 -26.75 20.08
C ASN A 340 -21.52 -26.19 18.66
N VAL A 341 -22.64 -25.72 18.13
CA VAL A 341 -22.67 -24.89 16.92
C VAL A 341 -22.92 -23.45 17.32
N THR A 342 -22.00 -22.55 16.94
CA THR A 342 -22.17 -21.11 17.09
C THR A 342 -23.12 -20.58 16.02
N ILE A 343 -24.06 -19.74 16.43
CA ILE A 343 -24.99 -19.03 15.56
C ILE A 343 -24.84 -17.53 15.81
N THR A 344 -24.51 -16.78 14.77
CA THR A 344 -24.38 -15.33 14.79
C THR A 344 -25.45 -14.71 13.91
N TYR A 345 -26.23 -13.77 14.44
CA TYR A 345 -27.04 -12.87 13.63
C TYR A 345 -26.13 -11.82 12.99
N VAL A 346 -26.12 -11.78 11.67
CA VAL A 346 -25.37 -10.82 10.87
C VAL A 346 -26.37 -9.85 10.23
N PRO A 347 -26.48 -8.61 10.75
CA PRO A 347 -27.36 -7.59 10.19
C PRO A 347 -26.85 -7.11 8.82
N ASP A 348 -27.76 -6.70 7.93
CA ASP A 348 -27.37 -5.99 6.70
C ASP A 348 -26.67 -4.65 7.01
N PRO A 349 -25.82 -4.12 6.12
CA PRO A 349 -25.02 -2.91 6.38
C PRO A 349 -25.79 -1.63 6.70
N SER A 350 -27.07 -1.54 6.34
CA SER A 350 -27.95 -0.40 6.68
C SER A 350 -28.90 -0.69 7.85
N SER A 351 -28.86 -1.91 8.40
CA SER A 351 -29.78 -2.32 9.47
C SER A 351 -29.54 -1.51 10.74
N ARG A 352 -30.61 -1.14 11.42
CA ARG A 352 -30.56 -0.45 12.73
C ARG A 352 -30.15 -1.36 13.89
N TYR A 353 -29.98 -2.65 13.66
CA TYR A 353 -29.72 -3.64 14.70
C TYR A 353 -28.26 -4.08 14.68
N LEU A 354 -27.66 -4.25 15.86
CA LEU A 354 -26.35 -4.90 16.00
C LEU A 354 -26.47 -6.43 15.90
N GLY A 355 -25.38 -7.06 15.49
CA GLY A 355 -25.25 -8.51 15.53
C GLY A 355 -25.34 -9.06 16.95
N SER A 356 -25.71 -10.34 17.06
CA SER A 356 -25.68 -11.05 18.34
C SER A 356 -25.41 -12.53 18.12
N ARG A 357 -24.77 -13.17 19.09
CA ARG A 357 -24.35 -14.57 18.98
C ARG A 357 -24.92 -15.43 20.09
N THR A 358 -25.15 -16.70 19.76
CA THR A 358 -25.56 -17.73 20.70
C THR A 358 -24.95 -19.07 20.28
N THR A 359 -24.95 -20.04 21.19
CA THR A 359 -24.47 -21.41 20.90
C THR A 359 -25.58 -22.41 21.18
N VAL A 360 -25.58 -23.49 20.40
CA VAL A 360 -26.51 -24.60 20.57
C VAL A 360 -25.71 -25.88 20.74
N PRO A 361 -25.96 -26.66 21.81
CA PRO A 361 -25.27 -27.93 22.02
C PRO A 361 -25.70 -28.97 20.98
N VAL A 362 -24.73 -29.71 20.44
CA VAL A 362 -24.91 -30.73 19.41
C VAL A 362 -24.03 -31.95 19.66
N SER A 363 -24.30 -33.03 18.94
CA SER A 363 -23.39 -34.15 18.73
C SER A 363 -23.34 -34.44 17.24
N VAL A 364 -22.18 -34.25 16.63
CA VAL A 364 -22.00 -34.36 15.18
C VAL A 364 -21.56 -35.78 14.83
N THR A 365 -22.29 -36.43 13.93
CA THR A 365 -21.91 -37.73 13.37
C THR A 365 -21.22 -37.48 12.02
N GLN A 366 -19.97 -37.92 11.92
CA GLN A 366 -19.21 -37.87 10.67
C GLN A 366 -19.78 -38.84 9.64
N GLU A 367 -19.94 -38.36 8.40
CA GLU A 367 -20.36 -39.16 7.25
C GLU A 367 -19.27 -39.12 6.16
N SER A 368 -19.26 -40.15 5.30
CA SER A 368 -18.37 -40.21 4.15
C SER A 368 -19.16 -39.95 2.88
N ALA A 369 -18.74 -38.93 2.13
CA ALA A 369 -19.24 -38.65 0.80
C ALA A 369 -18.58 -39.56 -0.23
N THR A 370 -19.33 -39.86 -1.29
CA THR A 370 -18.85 -40.48 -2.51
C THR A 370 -18.44 -39.38 -3.48
N ILE A 371 -17.26 -39.52 -4.08
CA ILE A 371 -16.81 -38.68 -5.19
C ILE A 371 -16.94 -39.49 -6.48
N ASP A 372 -17.85 -39.08 -7.35
CA ASP A 372 -18.09 -39.65 -8.66
C ASP A 372 -17.50 -38.75 -9.76
N GLY A 373 -17.23 -39.32 -10.93
CA GLY A 373 -16.86 -38.53 -12.11
C GLY A 373 -15.51 -37.80 -12.01
N LEU A 374 -14.65 -38.14 -11.04
CA LEU A 374 -13.32 -37.52 -10.91
C LEU A 374 -12.52 -37.68 -12.20
N THR A 375 -12.33 -36.56 -12.91
CA THR A 375 -11.65 -36.50 -14.19
C THR A 375 -10.89 -35.19 -14.30
N SER A 376 -9.77 -35.23 -15.03
CA SER A 376 -9.22 -34.04 -15.65
C SER A 376 -9.95 -33.76 -16.96
N ASN A 377 -9.99 -32.49 -17.39
CA ASN A 377 -10.51 -32.09 -18.70
C ASN A 377 -9.69 -32.67 -19.88
N VAL A 378 -8.46 -33.10 -19.61
CA VAL A 378 -7.52 -33.70 -20.56
C VAL A 378 -7.06 -35.08 -20.05
N SER A 379 -6.76 -36.02 -20.95
CA SER A 379 -6.27 -37.37 -20.58
C SER A 379 -4.77 -37.41 -20.24
N SER A 380 -4.05 -36.37 -20.61
CA SER A 380 -2.63 -36.17 -20.35
C SER A 380 -2.42 -34.71 -19.95
N ILE A 381 -1.54 -34.48 -18.99
CA ILE A 381 -1.24 -33.17 -18.43
C ILE A 381 0.26 -32.90 -18.55
N ALA A 382 0.64 -31.68 -18.88
CA ALA A 382 2.05 -31.29 -18.97
C ALA A 382 2.31 -30.02 -18.14
N PHE A 383 3.58 -29.65 -18.00
CA PHE A 383 3.93 -28.40 -17.32
C PHE A 383 3.28 -27.21 -18.04
N ALA A 384 2.72 -26.27 -17.26
CA ALA A 384 2.06 -25.06 -17.73
C ALA A 384 0.79 -25.25 -18.59
N ASP A 385 0.32 -26.49 -18.80
CA ASP A 385 -0.92 -26.74 -19.51
C ASP A 385 -2.13 -26.34 -18.65
N PRO A 386 -3.08 -25.55 -19.20
CA PRO A 386 -4.30 -25.20 -18.49
C PRO A 386 -5.16 -26.46 -18.29
N THR A 387 -5.09 -27.00 -17.08
CA THR A 387 -5.84 -28.20 -16.68
C THR A 387 -6.87 -27.82 -15.62
N SER A 388 -8.06 -28.40 -15.72
CA SER A 388 -9.05 -28.37 -14.64
C SER A 388 -9.41 -29.79 -14.21
N VAL A 389 -9.70 -29.92 -12.93
CA VAL A 389 -10.18 -31.16 -12.32
C VAL A 389 -11.63 -30.96 -11.94
N SER A 390 -12.46 -31.90 -12.38
CA SER A 390 -13.90 -31.90 -12.10
C SER A 390 -14.30 -33.17 -11.38
N ALA A 391 -15.22 -33.05 -10.43
CA ALA A 391 -15.79 -34.19 -9.70
C ALA A 391 -17.16 -33.84 -9.11
N ASP A 392 -18.03 -34.85 -8.96
CA ASP A 392 -19.31 -34.74 -8.27
C ASP A 392 -19.21 -35.39 -6.88
N VAL A 393 -19.70 -34.72 -5.84
CA VAL A 393 -19.59 -35.14 -4.45
C VAL A 393 -20.97 -35.23 -3.82
N SER A 394 -21.31 -36.39 -3.28
CA SER A 394 -22.62 -36.64 -2.66
C SER A 394 -22.55 -37.55 -1.45
N VAL A 395 -23.50 -37.39 -0.50
CA VAL A 395 -23.74 -38.33 0.60
C VAL A 395 -25.13 -38.91 0.39
N ASP A 396 -25.25 -40.23 0.30
CA ASP A 396 -26.52 -40.92 -0.01
C ASP A 396 -27.27 -40.36 -1.26
N GLY A 397 -26.52 -39.81 -2.21
CA GLY A 397 -27.04 -39.20 -3.44
C GLY A 397 -27.48 -37.74 -3.30
N ASP A 398 -27.45 -37.14 -2.11
CA ASP A 398 -27.64 -35.70 -1.91
C ASP A 398 -26.30 -34.96 -2.17
N PRO A 399 -26.27 -33.93 -3.03
CA PRO A 399 -25.04 -33.19 -3.34
C PRO A 399 -24.51 -32.44 -2.12
N VAL A 400 -23.19 -32.54 -1.89
CA VAL A 400 -22.52 -31.82 -0.79
C VAL A 400 -22.07 -30.45 -1.29
N ASP A 401 -22.65 -29.39 -0.74
CA ASP A 401 -22.29 -28.01 -1.06
C ASP A 401 -21.36 -27.45 0.01
N GLY A 402 -20.37 -26.65 -0.41
CA GLY A 402 -19.41 -26.01 0.47
C GLY A 402 -18.38 -26.93 1.13
N LEU A 403 -18.02 -28.06 0.49
CA LEU A 403 -16.98 -28.96 0.96
C LEU A 403 -15.63 -28.54 0.36
N PRO A 404 -14.66 -28.10 1.19
CA PRO A 404 -13.32 -27.79 0.72
C PRO A 404 -12.57 -29.08 0.37
N LEU A 405 -11.85 -29.08 -0.75
CA LEU A 405 -11.11 -30.21 -1.28
C LEU A 405 -9.73 -29.75 -1.80
N ASN A 406 -8.69 -30.46 -1.39
CA ASN A 406 -7.36 -30.36 -1.99
C ASN A 406 -7.21 -31.36 -3.12
N VAL A 407 -6.56 -30.92 -4.20
CA VAL A 407 -6.21 -31.74 -5.35
C VAL A 407 -4.72 -32.02 -5.31
N THR A 408 -4.37 -33.30 -5.38
CA THR A 408 -2.99 -33.78 -5.36
C THR A 408 -2.66 -34.54 -6.64
N LEU A 409 -1.41 -34.47 -7.08
CA LEU A 409 -0.88 -35.23 -8.21
C LEU A 409 0.43 -35.88 -7.78
N GLY A 410 0.48 -37.23 -7.78
CA GLY A 410 1.63 -37.97 -7.26
C GLY A 410 1.92 -37.70 -5.77
N GLY A 411 0.92 -37.21 -5.02
CA GLY A 411 1.05 -36.79 -3.63
C GLY A 411 1.50 -35.34 -3.42
N THR A 412 1.72 -34.56 -4.49
CA THR A 412 2.02 -33.12 -4.42
C THR A 412 0.74 -32.32 -4.59
N ASP A 413 0.51 -31.30 -3.77
CA ASP A 413 -0.63 -30.40 -3.93
C ASP A 413 -0.50 -29.59 -5.23
N VAL A 414 -1.55 -29.62 -6.05
CA VAL A 414 -1.58 -28.95 -7.37
C VAL A 414 -2.76 -27.99 -7.52
N GLY A 415 -3.65 -27.95 -6.54
CA GLY A 415 -4.78 -27.04 -6.48
C GLY A 415 -5.68 -27.31 -5.29
N ALA A 416 -6.63 -26.41 -5.07
CA ALA A 416 -7.67 -26.56 -4.06
C ALA A 416 -8.94 -25.87 -4.56
N GLY A 417 -10.10 -26.37 -4.15
CA GLY A 417 -11.39 -25.79 -4.49
C GLY A 417 -12.47 -26.19 -3.49
N GLU A 418 -13.66 -25.66 -3.70
CA GLU A 418 -14.83 -25.94 -2.87
C GLU A 418 -15.97 -26.43 -3.79
N THR A 419 -16.76 -27.38 -3.32
CA THR A 419 -17.88 -27.90 -4.11
C THR A 419 -19.02 -26.89 -4.16
N GLU A 420 -19.50 -26.57 -5.36
CA GLU A 420 -20.72 -25.78 -5.59
C GLU A 420 -21.84 -26.68 -6.09
N ASN A 421 -22.95 -26.76 -5.35
CA ASN A 421 -24.06 -27.68 -5.63
C ASN A 421 -23.62 -29.15 -5.81
N GLY A 422 -22.60 -29.59 -5.06
CA GLY A 422 -22.02 -30.93 -5.21
C GLY A 422 -20.92 -31.05 -6.25
N SER A 423 -20.67 -30.06 -7.09
CA SER A 423 -19.66 -30.14 -8.14
C SER A 423 -18.39 -29.39 -7.75
N LEU A 424 -17.23 -30.04 -7.90
CA LEU A 424 -15.92 -29.39 -7.92
C LEU A 424 -15.56 -29.11 -9.38
N ASP A 425 -15.10 -27.90 -9.69
CA ASP A 425 -14.39 -27.56 -10.93
C ASP A 425 -13.27 -26.58 -10.57
N THR A 426 -12.04 -27.08 -10.49
CA THR A 426 -10.90 -26.28 -10.05
C THR A 426 -9.76 -26.32 -11.07
N PRO A 427 -9.16 -25.17 -11.43
CA PRO A 427 -7.91 -25.17 -12.18
C PRO A 427 -6.80 -25.81 -11.34
N VAL A 428 -5.91 -26.52 -12.01
CA VAL A 428 -4.70 -27.11 -11.42
C VAL A 428 -3.48 -26.78 -12.28
N SER A 429 -2.34 -26.61 -11.63
CA SER A 429 -1.06 -26.37 -12.30
C SER A 429 -0.11 -27.50 -11.96
N VAL A 430 0.47 -28.14 -12.98
CA VAL A 430 1.42 -29.25 -12.79
C VAL A 430 2.81 -28.68 -12.50
N PRO A 431 3.39 -28.88 -11.30
CA PRO A 431 4.75 -28.45 -10.99
C PRO A 431 5.79 -29.21 -11.79
N ALA A 432 6.93 -28.57 -12.05
CA ALA A 432 8.05 -29.20 -12.76
C ALA A 432 8.59 -30.45 -12.07
N ALA A 433 8.51 -30.50 -10.73
CA ALA A 433 9.08 -31.55 -9.89
C ALA A 433 8.39 -32.92 -10.02
N ILE A 434 7.27 -33.03 -10.74
CA ILE A 434 6.56 -34.29 -10.95
C ILE A 434 7.13 -34.95 -12.20
N PRO A 435 7.76 -36.14 -12.13
CA PRO A 435 8.34 -36.80 -13.32
C PRO A 435 7.28 -37.18 -14.37
N PRO A 436 7.64 -37.43 -15.63
CA PRO A 436 6.70 -37.95 -16.62
C PRO A 436 6.28 -39.40 -16.30
N GLY A 437 5.06 -39.77 -16.68
CA GLY A 437 4.49 -41.11 -16.47
C GLY A 437 3.10 -41.09 -15.84
N GLU A 438 2.58 -42.26 -15.47
CA GLU A 438 1.29 -42.36 -14.78
C GLU A 438 1.44 -41.95 -13.30
N HIS A 439 0.61 -41.01 -12.86
CA HIS A 439 0.52 -40.55 -11.48
C HIS A 439 -0.92 -40.58 -10.98
N ALA A 440 -1.06 -40.78 -9.67
CA ALA A 440 -2.35 -40.68 -9.01
C ALA A 440 -2.75 -39.19 -8.89
N LEU A 441 -3.84 -38.83 -9.54
CA LEU A 441 -4.59 -37.60 -9.28
C LEU A 441 -5.56 -37.90 -8.13
N GLY A 442 -5.38 -37.25 -6.99
CA GLY A 442 -6.17 -37.44 -5.79
C GLY A 442 -6.97 -36.19 -5.44
N VAL A 443 -8.12 -36.38 -4.82
CA VAL A 443 -8.91 -35.32 -4.20
C VAL A 443 -9.22 -35.75 -2.76
N THR A 444 -9.02 -34.85 -1.80
CA THR A 444 -9.25 -35.13 -0.38
C THR A 444 -9.70 -33.89 0.38
N VAL A 445 -10.48 -34.07 1.44
CA VAL A 445 -10.78 -32.98 2.39
C VAL A 445 -9.51 -32.65 3.17
N PRO A 446 -9.11 -31.35 3.28
CA PRO A 446 -7.85 -30.97 3.92
C PRO A 446 -7.93 -30.87 5.46
N THR A 447 -9.13 -30.71 6.02
CA THR A 447 -9.34 -30.54 7.46
C THR A 447 -9.31 -31.89 8.17
N ASP A 448 -8.71 -31.94 9.36
CA ASP A 448 -8.80 -33.08 10.27
C ASP A 448 -10.20 -33.15 10.91
N ASP A 449 -10.78 -34.36 10.98
CA ASP A 449 -12.07 -34.63 11.62
C ASP A 449 -13.29 -33.82 11.10
N PRO A 450 -13.51 -33.65 9.78
CA PRO A 450 -14.65 -32.89 9.26
C PRO A 450 -15.95 -33.66 9.46
N ALA A 451 -17.10 -32.97 9.50
CA ALA A 451 -18.41 -33.64 9.54
C ALA A 451 -18.68 -34.48 8.28
N VAL A 452 -18.13 -34.07 7.14
CA VAL A 452 -18.15 -34.84 5.89
C VAL A 452 -16.73 -35.11 5.43
N THR A 453 -16.38 -36.39 5.32
CA THR A 453 -15.13 -36.86 4.74
C THR A 453 -15.32 -37.21 3.28
N ALA A 454 -14.33 -36.95 2.43
CA ALA A 454 -14.36 -37.36 1.03
C ALA A 454 -12.94 -37.61 0.55
N THR A 455 -12.74 -38.71 -0.19
CA THR A 455 -11.49 -38.99 -0.88
C THR A 455 -11.74 -39.80 -2.13
N ALA A 456 -11.03 -39.47 -3.21
CA ALA A 456 -10.99 -40.28 -4.42
C ALA A 456 -9.66 -40.09 -5.12
N SER A 457 -9.32 -41.07 -5.96
CA SER A 457 -8.15 -40.99 -6.81
C SER A 457 -8.39 -41.67 -8.15
N THR A 458 -7.82 -41.09 -9.19
CA THR A 458 -7.75 -41.63 -10.54
C THR A 458 -6.32 -41.51 -11.06
N ASN A 459 -5.99 -42.16 -12.16
CA ASN A 459 -4.67 -42.02 -12.78
C ASN A 459 -4.71 -41.01 -13.93
N VAL A 460 -3.67 -40.20 -14.03
CA VAL A 460 -3.43 -39.31 -15.16
C VAL A 460 -1.98 -39.47 -15.62
N THR A 461 -1.75 -39.31 -16.91
CA THR A 461 -0.39 -39.33 -17.46
C THR A 461 0.18 -37.92 -17.45
N VAL A 462 1.35 -37.76 -16.82
CA VAL A 462 2.16 -36.54 -16.90
C VAL A 462 3.09 -36.70 -18.11
N GLU A 463 3.00 -35.78 -19.06
CA GLU A 463 3.88 -35.71 -20.22
C GLU A 463 5.08 -34.81 -19.95
N SER A 464 6.17 -35.10 -20.66
CA SER A 464 7.36 -34.25 -20.63
C SER A 464 7.17 -33.06 -21.57
N THR A 465 7.50 -31.86 -21.11
CA THR A 465 7.41 -30.63 -21.88
C THR A 465 8.81 -30.12 -22.23
N ALA A 466 9.04 -29.76 -23.50
CA ALA A 466 10.29 -29.14 -23.91
C ALA A 466 10.33 -27.65 -23.48
N PRO A 467 11.23 -27.25 -22.57
CA PRO A 467 11.37 -25.85 -22.21
C PRO A 467 12.23 -25.10 -23.25
N SER A 468 12.11 -23.78 -23.24
CA SER A 468 13.00 -22.86 -23.93
C SER A 468 13.99 -22.26 -22.93
N LEU A 469 15.27 -22.28 -23.29
CA LEU A 469 16.35 -21.66 -22.51
C LEU A 469 16.97 -20.55 -23.36
N SER A 470 16.99 -19.33 -22.80
CA SER A 470 17.62 -18.18 -23.42
C SER A 470 18.72 -17.63 -22.52
N ILE A 471 19.85 -17.24 -23.13
CA ILE A 471 21.00 -16.69 -22.40
C ILE A 471 21.60 -15.47 -23.12
N GLU A 472 22.05 -14.55 -22.29
CA GLU A 472 22.81 -13.36 -22.63
C GLU A 472 24.07 -13.33 -21.76
N THR A 473 25.16 -12.85 -22.36
CA THR A 473 26.47 -12.85 -21.71
C THR A 473 27.09 -11.47 -21.87
N GLU A 474 27.52 -10.87 -20.78
CA GLU A 474 28.18 -9.56 -20.77
C GLU A 474 29.52 -9.68 -20.03
N ARG A 475 30.60 -9.20 -20.64
CA ARG A 475 31.90 -9.17 -19.99
C ARG A 475 32.05 -7.89 -19.17
N ARG A 476 32.47 -8.01 -17.91
CA ARG A 476 32.87 -6.89 -17.06
C ARG A 476 34.25 -7.14 -16.47
N ALA A 477 35.25 -6.41 -16.98
CA ALA A 477 36.65 -6.57 -16.60
C ALA A 477 37.14 -8.04 -16.70
N ASP A 478 37.41 -8.66 -15.56
CA ASP A 478 37.91 -10.03 -15.41
C ASP A 478 36.79 -11.07 -15.24
N ASP A 479 35.52 -10.64 -15.25
CA ASP A 479 34.35 -11.48 -15.05
C ASP A 479 33.44 -11.51 -16.29
N LEU A 480 32.67 -12.59 -16.39
CA LEU A 480 31.59 -12.79 -17.35
C LEU A 480 30.27 -12.95 -16.58
N GLU A 481 29.38 -11.99 -16.74
CA GLU A 481 28.01 -12.06 -16.27
C GLU A 481 27.17 -12.86 -17.28
N ILE A 482 26.37 -13.79 -16.77
CA ILE A 482 25.51 -14.68 -17.55
C ILE A 482 24.11 -14.55 -16.98
N ASN A 483 23.21 -13.97 -17.78
CA ASN A 483 21.80 -13.82 -17.45
C ASN A 483 20.97 -14.65 -18.43
N GLY A 484 19.87 -15.22 -17.94
CA GLY A 484 19.01 -16.04 -18.79
C GLY A 484 17.63 -16.27 -18.22
N SER A 485 16.83 -17.00 -19.00
CA SER A 485 15.49 -17.43 -18.59
C SER A 485 15.18 -18.83 -19.10
N LEU A 486 14.50 -19.61 -18.25
CA LEU A 486 13.97 -20.93 -18.54
C LEU A 486 12.44 -20.86 -18.49
N ALA A 487 11.78 -21.12 -19.61
CA ALA A 487 10.32 -20.99 -19.72
C ALA A 487 9.72 -22.04 -20.65
N VAL A 488 8.50 -22.47 -20.35
CA VAL A 488 7.62 -23.17 -21.30
C VAL A 488 6.60 -22.15 -21.80
N ASP A 489 6.59 -21.89 -23.11
CA ASP A 489 5.85 -20.79 -23.72
C ASP A 489 6.15 -19.43 -23.04
N THR A 490 5.22 -18.94 -22.20
CA THR A 490 5.38 -17.70 -21.42
C THR A 490 5.43 -17.92 -19.91
N VAL A 491 5.37 -19.18 -19.46
CA VAL A 491 5.38 -19.54 -18.05
C VAL A 491 6.79 -19.88 -17.64
N GLY A 492 7.34 -19.07 -16.73
CA GLY A 492 8.65 -19.28 -16.13
C GLY A 492 8.72 -20.61 -15.38
N VAL A 493 9.84 -21.31 -15.51
CA VAL A 493 10.07 -22.55 -14.78
C VAL A 493 10.88 -22.23 -13.52
N ALA A 494 10.24 -22.30 -12.37
CA ALA A 494 10.86 -21.99 -11.08
C ALA A 494 11.68 -23.15 -10.50
N GLY A 495 12.70 -22.80 -9.71
CA GLY A 495 13.42 -23.73 -8.84
C GLY A 495 14.27 -24.77 -9.56
N GLN A 496 14.61 -24.56 -10.83
CA GLN A 496 15.44 -25.50 -11.61
C GLN A 496 16.91 -25.11 -11.52
N GLU A 497 17.77 -26.11 -11.37
CA GLU A 497 19.21 -25.91 -11.45
C GLU A 497 19.66 -25.88 -12.92
N VAL A 498 20.31 -24.78 -13.30
CA VAL A 498 21.01 -24.65 -14.58
C VAL A 498 22.51 -24.73 -14.36
N THR A 499 23.18 -25.51 -15.20
CA THR A 499 24.63 -25.71 -15.21
C THR A 499 25.27 -24.78 -16.21
N VAL A 500 26.30 -24.04 -15.80
CA VAL A 500 27.13 -23.21 -16.67
C VAL A 500 28.46 -23.91 -16.94
N ALA A 501 28.82 -24.01 -18.22
CA ALA A 501 30.11 -24.51 -18.68
C ALA A 501 30.78 -23.53 -19.65
N VAL A 502 32.11 -23.41 -19.55
CA VAL A 502 32.94 -22.60 -20.45
C VAL A 502 33.93 -23.52 -21.16
N ASP A 503 33.90 -23.51 -22.49
CA ASP A 503 34.63 -24.45 -23.37
C ASP A 503 34.42 -25.93 -23.00
N GLY A 504 33.24 -26.25 -22.47
CA GLY A 504 32.86 -27.60 -22.06
C GLY A 504 33.30 -27.99 -20.64
N GLU A 505 34.01 -27.14 -19.91
CA GLU A 505 34.32 -27.35 -18.49
C GLU A 505 33.23 -26.74 -17.61
N ARG A 506 32.63 -27.54 -16.72
CA ARG A 506 31.60 -27.05 -15.78
C ARG A 506 32.23 -26.08 -14.79
N VAL A 507 31.68 -24.87 -14.73
CA VAL A 507 32.20 -23.79 -13.87
C VAL A 507 31.32 -23.59 -12.64
N THR A 508 30.01 -23.46 -12.84
CA THR A 508 29.06 -23.14 -11.75
C THR A 508 27.64 -23.62 -12.06
N THR A 509 26.73 -23.42 -11.11
CA THR A 509 25.29 -23.64 -11.22
C THR A 509 24.52 -22.41 -10.75
N ALA A 510 23.31 -22.22 -11.27
CA ALA A 510 22.36 -21.22 -10.79
C ALA A 510 20.97 -21.85 -10.67
N THR A 511 20.11 -21.30 -9.82
CA THR A 511 18.71 -21.73 -9.67
C THR A 511 17.78 -20.71 -10.29
N THR A 512 16.78 -21.16 -11.05
CA THR A 512 15.79 -20.26 -11.63
C THR A 512 14.84 -19.69 -10.57
N ALA A 513 14.56 -18.39 -10.65
CA ALA A 513 13.59 -17.70 -9.83
C ALA A 513 12.14 -18.07 -10.21
N ALA A 514 11.16 -17.54 -9.47
CA ALA A 514 9.74 -17.84 -9.67
C ALA A 514 9.23 -17.55 -11.09
N ASP A 515 9.82 -16.56 -11.76
CA ASP A 515 9.50 -16.18 -13.14
C ASP A 515 10.38 -16.89 -14.19
N GLY A 516 11.22 -17.85 -13.77
CA GLY A 516 12.14 -18.59 -14.61
C GLY A 516 13.45 -17.88 -14.92
N SER A 517 13.68 -16.66 -14.43
CA SER A 517 14.94 -15.94 -14.63
C SER A 517 16.09 -16.53 -13.81
N PHE A 518 17.32 -16.38 -14.28
CA PHE A 518 18.53 -16.69 -13.51
C PHE A 518 19.68 -15.77 -13.91
N GLY A 519 20.61 -15.55 -12.99
CA GLY A 519 21.83 -14.79 -13.21
C GLY A 519 23.00 -15.38 -12.43
N THR A 520 24.19 -15.38 -13.02
CA THR A 520 25.42 -15.79 -12.34
C THR A 520 26.65 -15.15 -12.96
N THR A 521 27.75 -15.10 -12.21
CA THR A 521 29.02 -14.54 -12.65
C THR A 521 30.10 -15.61 -12.61
N VAL A 522 30.90 -15.70 -13.66
CA VAL A 522 32.06 -16.60 -13.75
C VAL A 522 33.29 -15.81 -14.16
N ALA A 523 34.50 -16.28 -13.78
CA ALA A 523 35.73 -15.66 -14.24
C ALA A 523 35.83 -15.73 -15.77
N ALA A 524 36.20 -14.62 -16.41
CA ALA A 524 36.41 -14.57 -17.84
C ALA A 524 37.61 -15.44 -18.25
N PRO A 525 37.55 -16.14 -19.40
CA PRO A 525 38.68 -16.90 -19.91
C PRO A 525 39.94 -16.05 -20.07
N SER A 526 41.07 -16.59 -19.62
CA SER A 526 42.37 -15.90 -19.67
C SER A 526 43.07 -15.99 -21.02
N THR A 527 42.58 -16.86 -21.91
CA THR A 527 43.09 -17.01 -23.27
C THR A 527 42.37 -16.08 -24.23
N VAL A 528 43.11 -15.48 -25.14
CA VAL A 528 42.56 -14.63 -26.21
C VAL A 528 41.87 -15.50 -27.26
N GLY A 529 40.69 -15.07 -27.72
CA GLY A 529 39.95 -15.73 -28.77
C GLY A 529 38.46 -15.87 -28.48
N GLU A 530 37.79 -16.71 -29.28
CA GLU A 530 36.39 -17.07 -29.07
C GLU A 530 36.27 -18.18 -28.03
N HIS A 531 35.41 -17.97 -27.04
CA HIS A 531 35.10 -18.90 -25.97
C HIS A 531 33.62 -19.26 -25.99
N GLN A 532 33.32 -20.53 -25.80
CA GLN A 532 31.94 -21.02 -25.84
C GLN A 532 31.37 -21.14 -24.43
N VAL A 533 30.33 -20.39 -24.15
CA VAL A 533 29.57 -20.43 -22.90
C VAL A 533 28.31 -21.24 -23.16
N THR A 534 28.16 -22.37 -22.46
CA THR A 534 26.98 -23.23 -22.57
C THR A 534 26.28 -23.28 -21.23
N VAL A 535 24.98 -22.98 -21.24
CA VAL A 535 24.10 -23.20 -20.10
C VAL A 535 23.17 -24.36 -20.42
N SER A 536 23.03 -25.30 -19.50
CA SER A 536 22.19 -26.49 -19.68
C SER A 536 21.34 -26.76 -18.45
N MET A 537 20.13 -27.27 -18.66
CA MET A 537 19.24 -27.77 -17.62
C MET A 537 19.02 -29.26 -17.87
N ASP A 538 19.21 -30.08 -16.84
CA ASP A 538 18.93 -31.52 -16.90
C ASP A 538 17.50 -31.79 -16.42
N GLY A 539 16.65 -32.29 -17.32
CA GLY A 539 15.27 -32.64 -17.03
C GLY A 539 15.09 -33.92 -16.21
N ALA A 540 16.18 -34.59 -15.82
CA ALA A 540 16.10 -35.82 -15.03
C ALA A 540 15.36 -35.61 -13.69
N GLY A 541 14.25 -36.33 -13.51
CA GLY A 541 13.43 -36.24 -12.30
C GLY A 541 12.37 -35.13 -12.33
N THR A 542 12.24 -34.41 -13.44
CA THR A 542 11.19 -33.41 -13.69
C THR A 542 10.31 -33.86 -14.85
N ASN A 543 9.17 -33.20 -15.09
CA ASN A 543 8.42 -33.34 -16.34
C ASN A 543 8.93 -32.41 -17.46
N LEU A 544 10.19 -31.99 -17.41
CA LEU A 544 10.77 -31.16 -18.45
C LEU A 544 11.81 -31.94 -19.25
N GLU A 545 11.91 -31.66 -20.54
CA GLU A 545 13.03 -32.18 -21.34
C GLU A 545 14.31 -31.41 -20.98
N SER A 546 15.47 -32.07 -21.05
CA SER A 546 16.76 -31.38 -20.91
C SER A 546 16.95 -30.38 -22.05
N VAL A 547 17.47 -29.19 -21.74
CA VAL A 547 17.69 -28.11 -22.73
C VAL A 547 19.05 -27.47 -22.55
N GLU A 548 19.66 -27.03 -23.64
CA GLU A 548 20.92 -26.30 -23.63
C GLU A 548 20.85 -25.05 -24.52
N ALA A 549 21.59 -24.02 -24.12
CA ALA A 549 21.78 -22.79 -24.88
C ALA A 549 23.25 -22.41 -24.87
N THR A 550 23.76 -21.98 -26.02
CA THR A 550 25.17 -21.68 -26.22
C THR A 550 25.38 -20.28 -26.78
N ARG A 551 26.36 -19.56 -26.23
CA ARG A 551 26.82 -18.24 -26.69
C ARG A 551 28.33 -18.25 -26.90
N THR A 552 28.78 -17.48 -27.87
CA THR A 552 30.21 -17.22 -28.09
C THR A 552 30.56 -15.86 -27.51
N VAL A 553 31.60 -15.83 -26.69
CA VAL A 553 32.18 -14.59 -26.13
C VAL A 553 33.57 -14.41 -26.72
N GLU A 554 33.89 -13.21 -27.18
CA GLU A 554 35.22 -12.88 -27.70
C GLU A 554 36.07 -12.23 -26.59
N ILE A 555 37.25 -12.81 -26.33
CA ILE A 555 38.26 -12.28 -25.42
C ILE A 555 39.31 -11.57 -26.28
N PRO A 556 39.32 -10.22 -26.33
CA PRO A 556 40.29 -9.48 -27.13
C PRO A 556 41.71 -9.68 -26.62
N ALA A 557 42.67 -9.62 -27.54
CA ALA A 557 44.07 -9.54 -27.18
C ALA A 557 44.31 -8.21 -26.47
N GLU A 558 44.68 -8.22 -25.19
CA GLU A 558 45.21 -7.02 -24.56
C GLU A 558 46.39 -6.53 -25.39
N GLN A 559 46.29 -5.33 -25.95
CA GLN A 559 47.44 -4.68 -26.56
C GLN A 559 48.43 -4.37 -25.45
N ALA A 560 49.41 -5.25 -25.27
CA ALA A 560 50.59 -4.98 -24.47
C ALA A 560 51.38 -3.81 -25.11
N SER A 561 50.98 -2.57 -24.84
CA SER A 561 51.81 -1.40 -25.09
C SER A 561 52.80 -1.23 -23.94
N GLN A 562 54.07 -1.47 -24.26
CA GLN A 562 55.26 -1.25 -23.44
C GLN A 562 55.27 0.11 -22.73
N GLY A 563 55.68 0.13 -21.44
CA GLY A 563 55.83 1.37 -20.69
C GLY A 563 56.49 1.30 -19.30
N SER A 564 57.63 0.62 -19.17
CA SER A 564 58.69 0.81 -18.16
C SER A 564 58.45 0.57 -16.64
N SER A 565 59.11 -0.49 -16.16
CA SER A 565 60.08 -0.51 -15.04
C SER A 565 59.62 -0.30 -13.58
N GLY A 566 59.57 -1.41 -12.83
CA GLY A 566 60.45 -1.55 -11.65
C GLY A 566 59.82 -1.90 -10.29
N VAL A 567 59.72 -3.21 -10.01
CA VAL A 567 59.95 -3.93 -8.73
C VAL A 567 59.43 -3.28 -7.41
N GLY A 568 58.59 -3.89 -6.58
CA GLY A 568 57.96 -5.21 -6.60
C GLY A 568 57.38 -5.63 -5.24
N ILE A 569 56.71 -6.80 -5.28
CA ILE A 569 56.60 -7.86 -4.24
C ILE A 569 55.47 -7.77 -3.18
N VAL A 570 54.56 -8.76 -3.31
CA VAL A 570 53.79 -9.55 -2.32
C VAL A 570 52.55 -8.88 -1.71
N ALA A 571 51.30 -9.32 -1.90
CA ALA A 571 50.61 -10.62 -2.01
C ALA A 571 49.80 -10.97 -0.74
N ILE A 572 48.62 -11.57 -1.00
CA ILE A 572 47.66 -12.23 -0.09
C ILE A 572 46.71 -11.24 0.60
N GLY A 573 45.38 -11.35 0.51
CA GLY A 573 44.51 -12.36 -0.08
C GLY A 573 43.11 -12.32 0.53
N GLY A 574 42.13 -12.94 -0.15
CA GLY A 574 40.78 -13.27 0.34
C GLY A 574 39.75 -12.18 0.04
N ALA A 575 38.80 -12.35 -0.89
CA ALA A 575 37.61 -13.23 -0.83
C ALA A 575 36.64 -12.79 0.30
N ILE A 576 35.33 -12.59 0.14
CA ILE A 576 34.34 -12.97 -0.91
C ILE A 576 32.97 -12.42 -0.41
N VAL A 577 32.06 -12.04 -1.34
CA VAL A 577 30.55 -12.08 -1.22
C VAL A 577 29.88 -11.01 -0.33
N LEU A 578 28.96 -10.15 -0.80
CA LEU A 578 27.62 -10.40 -1.37
C LEU A 578 27.15 -9.26 -2.31
N LEU A 579 26.81 -9.56 -3.58
CA LEU A 579 25.84 -8.77 -4.35
C LEU A 579 24.93 -9.71 -5.13
N VAL A 580 23.96 -10.26 -4.41
CA VAL A 580 22.66 -10.67 -4.98
C VAL A 580 21.73 -9.49 -4.69
N LEU A 581 20.81 -9.18 -5.62
CA LEU A 581 19.76 -8.13 -5.58
C LEU A 581 19.97 -6.88 -6.46
N ALA A 582 20.27 -7.05 -7.76
CA ALA A 582 20.06 -5.97 -8.73
C ALA A 582 19.69 -6.51 -10.13
N GLY A 583 18.56 -7.20 -10.24
CA GLY A 583 18.09 -7.78 -11.50
C GLY A 583 16.58 -7.70 -11.65
N ALA A 584 15.97 -6.51 -11.58
CA ALA A 584 14.52 -6.36 -11.77
C ALA A 584 14.05 -5.15 -12.60
N SER A 585 14.91 -4.21 -13.03
CA SER A 585 14.40 -2.93 -13.57
C SER A 585 14.51 -2.70 -15.08
N TRP A 586 15.03 -3.63 -15.89
CA TRP A 586 15.34 -3.33 -17.30
C TRP A 586 14.48 -4.04 -18.37
N TRP A 587 13.29 -4.53 -18.02
CA TRP A 587 12.43 -5.21 -19.01
C TRP A 587 11.03 -4.64 -19.23
N ARG A 588 10.71 -3.44 -18.69
CA ARG A 588 9.38 -2.84 -18.89
C ARG A 588 9.27 -1.89 -20.09
N TRP A 589 10.35 -1.51 -20.78
CA TRP A 589 10.31 -0.39 -21.75
C TRP A 589 10.53 -0.72 -23.23
N ARG A 590 10.32 -1.96 -23.68
CA ARG A 590 10.44 -2.27 -25.12
C ARG A 590 9.32 -3.13 -25.69
N ARG A 591 8.11 -2.56 -25.77
CA ARG A 591 7.14 -2.88 -26.83
C ARG A 591 6.09 -1.78 -26.94
N SER A 592 6.24 -0.92 -27.93
CA SER A 592 5.13 -0.11 -28.44
C SER A 592 5.18 -0.06 -29.97
N ARG A 593 4.14 -0.63 -30.60
CA ARG A 593 3.25 -0.01 -31.62
C ARG A 593 2.73 -0.98 -32.69
N GLY A 594 1.42 -0.86 -32.94
CA GLY A 594 0.64 -1.41 -34.06
C GLY A 594 -0.81 -1.69 -33.65
N ASP A 595 -1.63 -0.65 -33.39
CA ASP A 595 -2.68 -0.07 -34.29
C ASP A 595 -4.02 -0.89 -34.30
N SER A 596 -5.26 -0.37 -34.15
CA SER A 596 -5.82 1.00 -34.15
C SER A 596 -7.25 1.06 -33.53
N ALA A 597 -7.69 2.31 -33.23
CA ALA A 597 -9.06 2.87 -33.11
C ALA A 597 -9.81 2.71 -31.76
N SER A 598 -10.01 3.77 -30.97
CA SER A 598 -10.95 4.87 -31.29
C SER A 598 -10.68 6.15 -30.47
N ARG A 599 -11.08 7.29 -31.04
CA ARG A 599 -10.72 8.68 -30.69
C ARG A 599 -11.29 9.18 -29.35
N HIS A 600 -10.47 9.90 -28.59
CA HIS A 600 -10.88 11.14 -27.91
C HIS A 600 -9.81 12.20 -28.14
N ARG A 601 -10.26 13.42 -28.49
CA ARG A 601 -9.41 14.60 -28.66
C ARG A 601 -9.20 15.19 -27.27
N GLU A 602 -7.95 15.33 -26.85
CA GLU A 602 -7.57 16.22 -25.77
C GLU A 602 -6.47 17.13 -26.30
N SER A 603 -6.64 18.43 -26.07
CA SER A 603 -5.75 19.50 -26.54
C SER A 603 -4.35 19.29 -25.98
N THR A 604 -3.36 19.12 -26.84
CA THR A 604 -1.95 19.21 -26.45
C THR A 604 -1.64 20.68 -26.16
N SER A 605 -1.58 21.04 -24.87
CA SER A 605 -0.93 22.26 -24.42
C SER A 605 0.58 22.13 -24.64
N ASP A 606 1.21 23.17 -25.17
CA ASP A 606 2.65 23.26 -25.36
C ASP A 606 3.34 23.23 -23.97
N PRO A 607 4.26 22.28 -23.68
CA PRO A 607 4.93 22.17 -22.38
C PRO A 607 5.66 23.47 -22.00
N SER A 608 6.13 24.22 -23.00
CA SER A 608 6.79 25.53 -22.84
C SER A 608 5.84 26.61 -22.29
N ILE A 609 4.54 26.54 -22.64
CA ILE A 609 3.51 27.47 -22.13
C ILE A 609 3.12 27.12 -20.70
N THR A 610 3.15 25.83 -20.35
CA THR A 610 2.82 25.37 -18.99
C THR A 610 3.96 25.69 -18.00
N ALA A 611 5.22 25.49 -18.40
CA ALA A 611 6.39 25.85 -17.58
C ALA A 611 6.43 27.37 -17.29
N ARG A 612 6.22 28.22 -18.30
CA ARG A 612 6.19 29.68 -18.13
C ARG A 612 5.09 30.17 -17.19
N ALA A 613 3.91 29.54 -17.22
CA ALA A 613 2.81 29.86 -16.31
C ALA A 613 3.16 29.50 -14.85
N VAL A 614 3.80 28.35 -14.64
CA VAL A 614 4.25 27.88 -13.32
C VAL A 614 5.37 28.76 -12.77
N SER A 615 6.38 29.07 -13.57
CA SER A 615 7.49 29.96 -13.18
C SER A 615 7.00 31.38 -12.83
N GLY A 616 6.03 31.92 -13.56
CA GLY A 616 5.43 33.22 -13.26
C GLY A 616 4.66 33.25 -11.91
N GLN A 617 3.98 32.16 -11.57
CA GLN A 617 3.32 32.02 -10.27
C GLN A 617 4.34 31.92 -9.12
N LEU A 618 5.43 31.17 -9.32
CA LEU A 618 6.51 31.02 -8.34
C LEU A 618 7.28 32.33 -8.13
N LEU A 619 7.53 33.13 -9.18
CA LEU A 619 8.12 34.46 -9.04
C LEU A 619 7.22 35.41 -8.25
N SER A 620 5.90 35.35 -8.45
CA SER A 620 4.94 36.13 -7.66
C SER A 620 5.00 35.74 -6.18
N GLN A 621 5.06 34.45 -5.88
CA GLN A 621 5.20 33.93 -4.52
C GLN A 621 6.54 34.30 -3.88
N ALA A 622 7.62 34.36 -4.66
CA ALA A 622 8.92 34.84 -4.19
C ALA A 622 8.86 36.33 -3.78
N VAL A 623 8.14 37.17 -4.53
CA VAL A 623 7.92 38.58 -4.20
C VAL A 623 7.14 38.72 -2.89
N ASP A 624 6.04 37.96 -2.72
CA ASP A 624 5.24 37.97 -1.50
C ASP A 624 6.07 37.54 -0.26
N ALA A 625 6.93 36.54 -0.41
CA ALA A 625 7.84 36.09 0.65
C ALA A 625 8.84 37.20 1.07
N LEU A 626 9.33 37.99 0.10
CA LEU A 626 10.23 39.11 0.37
C LEU A 626 9.51 40.28 1.06
N GLU A 627 8.27 40.57 0.67
CA GLU A 627 7.42 41.57 1.34
C GLU A 627 7.07 41.16 2.78
N ALA A 628 6.88 39.85 3.01
CA ALA A 628 6.69 39.25 4.33
C ALA A 628 7.99 39.18 5.19
N ARG A 629 9.10 39.76 4.71
CA ARG A 629 10.43 39.77 5.36
C ARG A 629 11.02 38.37 5.58
N ARG A 630 10.79 37.44 4.65
CA ARG A 630 11.41 36.11 4.61
C ARG A 630 12.35 36.02 3.40
N PRO A 631 13.56 36.63 3.47
CA PRO A 631 14.47 36.73 2.32
C PRO A 631 14.97 35.37 1.83
N ASP A 632 15.13 34.39 2.74
CA ASP A 632 15.55 33.04 2.37
C ASP A 632 14.47 32.31 1.56
N ASP A 633 13.20 32.42 1.94
CA ASP A 633 12.08 31.83 1.20
C ASP A 633 11.91 32.47 -0.18
N ALA A 634 12.19 33.78 -0.28
CA ALA A 634 12.14 34.51 -1.54
C ALA A 634 13.20 34.00 -2.52
N VAL A 635 14.45 33.81 -2.07
CA VAL A 635 15.54 33.25 -2.89
C VAL A 635 15.30 31.76 -3.21
N ARG A 636 14.87 31.00 -2.18
CA ARG A 636 14.10 29.74 -2.20
C ARG A 636 13.34 29.52 -3.51
N THR A 637 12.27 30.29 -3.57
CA THR A 637 11.21 30.16 -4.56
C THR A 637 11.64 30.72 -5.91
N ALA A 638 12.43 31.80 -5.94
CA ALA A 638 12.97 32.38 -7.17
C ALA A 638 13.90 31.43 -7.93
N TYR A 639 14.75 30.67 -7.23
CA TYR A 639 15.62 29.65 -7.85
C TYR A 639 14.80 28.50 -8.47
N VAL A 640 13.76 28.02 -7.78
CA VAL A 640 12.86 26.97 -8.30
C VAL A 640 12.12 27.44 -9.55
N ALA A 641 11.69 28.70 -9.59
CA ALA A 641 11.05 29.30 -10.75
C ALA A 641 11.96 29.31 -11.99
N VAL A 642 13.22 29.71 -11.82
CA VAL A 642 14.23 29.71 -12.90
C VAL A 642 14.59 28.30 -13.31
N ARG A 643 14.81 27.40 -12.35
CA ARG A 643 15.16 26.01 -12.63
C ARG A 643 14.07 25.30 -13.42
N SER A 644 12.80 25.46 -13.04
CA SER A 644 11.67 24.89 -13.79
C SER A 644 11.52 25.46 -15.20
N GLN A 645 11.85 26.74 -15.40
CA GLN A 645 11.83 27.38 -16.72
C GLN A 645 12.96 26.88 -17.64
N LEU A 646 14.17 26.74 -17.11
CA LEU A 646 15.36 26.36 -17.87
C LEU A 646 15.48 24.84 -18.09
N ASP A 647 14.99 24.02 -17.15
CA ASP A 647 14.97 22.55 -17.26
C ASP A 647 13.97 22.08 -18.34
N ALA A 648 12.92 22.86 -18.61
CA ALA A 648 11.98 22.58 -19.71
C ALA A 648 12.64 22.61 -21.11
N GLY A 649 13.85 23.16 -21.24
CA GLY A 649 14.61 23.26 -22.48
C GLY A 649 15.81 22.31 -22.61
N LEU A 650 16.14 21.53 -21.57
CA LEU A 650 17.34 20.68 -21.54
C LEU A 650 16.98 19.20 -21.36
N GLU A 651 17.56 18.31 -22.18
CA GLU A 651 17.52 16.86 -21.94
C GLU A 651 18.57 16.48 -20.87
N THR A 652 18.47 17.07 -19.66
CA THR A 652 19.39 16.80 -18.55
C THR A 652 18.94 15.59 -17.71
N PRO A 653 19.86 14.78 -17.17
CA PRO A 653 19.51 13.72 -16.23
C PRO A 653 18.82 14.28 -14.98
N THR A 654 17.70 13.67 -14.57
CA THR A 654 17.01 13.98 -13.32
C THR A 654 17.95 13.76 -12.12
N GLY A 655 18.09 14.75 -11.23
CA GLY A 655 18.85 14.62 -9.98
C GLY A 655 20.12 15.47 -9.83
N LEU A 656 20.38 16.44 -10.71
CA LEU A 656 21.56 17.31 -10.58
C LEU A 656 21.48 18.21 -9.33
N THR A 657 22.60 18.39 -8.62
CA THR A 657 22.71 19.42 -7.59
C THR A 657 22.61 20.83 -8.21
N HIS A 658 22.35 21.86 -7.40
CA HIS A 658 22.17 23.23 -7.90
C HIS A 658 23.41 23.78 -8.65
N TRP A 659 24.63 23.41 -8.23
CA TRP A 659 25.87 23.74 -8.93
C TRP A 659 26.15 22.86 -10.15
N GLU A 660 25.73 21.59 -10.14
CA GLU A 660 25.81 20.73 -11.32
C GLU A 660 24.84 21.17 -12.42
N PHE A 661 23.64 21.61 -12.04
CA PHE A 661 22.68 22.23 -12.96
C PHE A 661 23.25 23.50 -13.59
N PHE A 662 23.82 24.41 -12.78
CA PHE A 662 24.52 25.59 -13.29
C PHE A 662 25.66 25.23 -14.26
N ARG A 663 26.48 24.21 -13.94
CA ARG A 663 27.59 23.78 -14.81
C ARG A 663 27.12 23.09 -16.09
N ALA A 664 25.96 22.44 -16.07
CA ALA A 664 25.36 21.77 -17.22
C ALA A 664 24.64 22.76 -18.17
N TYR A 665 24.29 23.96 -17.69
CA TYR A 665 23.64 24.99 -18.49
C TYR A 665 24.64 25.71 -19.40
N GLU A 666 24.67 25.35 -20.69
CA GLU A 666 25.51 26.01 -21.71
C GLU A 666 24.72 27.11 -22.45
N THR A 667 24.93 28.38 -22.09
CA THR A 667 24.46 29.56 -22.86
C THR A 667 25.65 30.40 -23.34
N PRO A 668 25.62 30.94 -24.57
CA PRO A 668 26.66 31.86 -25.05
C PRO A 668 26.52 33.28 -24.47
N ASP A 669 25.45 33.58 -23.72
CA ASP A 669 25.27 34.87 -23.02
C ASP A 669 25.97 34.83 -21.65
N GLU A 670 27.13 35.50 -21.58
CA GLU A 670 27.90 35.65 -20.33
C GLU A 670 27.06 36.32 -19.22
N THR A 671 26.12 37.20 -19.57
CA THR A 671 25.25 37.90 -18.62
C THR A 671 24.22 36.97 -18.00
N GLU A 672 23.66 36.06 -18.79
CA GLU A 672 22.70 35.05 -18.33
C GLU A 672 23.39 34.02 -17.42
N THR A 673 24.62 33.64 -17.79
CA THR A 673 25.49 32.76 -16.98
C THR A 673 25.81 33.40 -15.63
N ASP A 674 26.23 34.67 -15.61
CA ASP A 674 26.57 35.37 -14.36
C ASP A 674 25.36 35.55 -13.43
N ARG A 675 24.16 35.79 -14.00
CA ARG A 675 22.90 35.88 -13.25
C ARG A 675 22.52 34.53 -12.63
N LEU A 676 22.61 33.44 -13.39
CA LEU A 676 22.32 32.10 -12.89
C LEU A 676 23.33 31.67 -11.83
N ALA A 677 24.62 32.00 -11.99
CA ALA A 677 25.64 31.76 -10.99
C ALA A 677 25.35 32.50 -9.67
N SER A 678 24.96 33.77 -9.78
CA SER A 678 24.64 34.63 -8.62
C SER A 678 23.40 34.15 -7.88
N LEU A 679 22.36 33.72 -8.62
CA LEU A 679 21.15 33.14 -8.04
C LEU A 679 21.42 31.77 -7.39
N THR A 680 22.25 30.94 -8.01
CA THR A 680 22.65 29.63 -7.48
C THR A 680 23.43 29.77 -6.16
N ALA A 681 24.35 30.74 -6.08
CA ALA A 681 25.09 31.02 -4.85
C ALA A 681 24.19 31.61 -3.73
N ALA A 682 23.20 32.43 -4.09
CA ALA A 682 22.23 32.95 -3.13
C ALA A 682 21.32 31.83 -2.60
N TYR A 683 20.89 30.91 -3.46
CA TYR A 683 20.12 29.72 -3.10
C TYR A 683 20.89 28.80 -2.14
N GLU A 684 22.17 28.53 -2.42
CA GLU A 684 23.02 27.73 -1.55
C GLU A 684 23.11 28.36 -0.15
N ARG A 685 23.30 29.69 -0.07
CA ARG A 685 23.32 30.39 1.21
C ARG A 685 21.98 30.32 1.94
N ALA A 686 20.88 30.57 1.24
CA ALA A 686 19.53 30.52 1.83
C ALA A 686 19.13 29.11 2.31
N THR A 687 19.76 28.06 1.80
CA THR A 687 19.41 26.67 2.10
C THR A 687 20.37 26.03 3.10
N PHE A 688 21.66 26.35 3.04
CA PHE A 688 22.70 25.63 3.78
C PHE A 688 23.54 26.51 4.72
N ASP A 689 23.43 27.84 4.65
CA ASP A 689 24.10 28.73 5.61
C ASP A 689 23.15 29.03 6.79
N PRO A 690 23.59 28.87 8.05
CA PRO A 690 22.78 29.24 9.22
C PRO A 690 22.50 30.76 9.32
N SER A 691 23.14 31.58 8.49
CA SER A 691 22.94 33.02 8.40
C SER A 691 21.93 33.37 7.29
N SER A 692 20.80 33.97 7.68
CA SER A 692 19.78 34.43 6.73
C SER A 692 20.35 35.40 5.69
N VAL A 693 19.90 35.29 4.44
CA VAL A 693 20.29 36.15 3.33
C VAL A 693 19.82 37.58 3.57
N GLU A 694 20.70 38.55 3.34
CA GLU A 694 20.33 39.96 3.48
C GLU A 694 19.19 40.33 2.52
N PRO A 695 18.16 41.09 2.94
CA PRO A 695 17.05 41.48 2.07
C PRO A 695 17.47 42.23 0.79
N ALA A 696 18.64 42.87 0.78
CA ALA A 696 19.19 43.49 -0.43
C ALA A 696 19.63 42.46 -1.47
N VAL A 697 20.31 41.40 -1.02
CA VAL A 697 20.73 40.27 -1.85
C VAL A 697 19.51 39.51 -2.38
N ALA A 698 18.49 39.28 -1.54
CA ALA A 698 17.26 38.64 -1.99
C ALA A 698 16.53 39.45 -3.09
N ARG A 699 16.48 40.78 -2.99
CA ARG A 699 15.91 41.64 -4.05
C ARG A 699 16.69 41.54 -5.37
N GLU A 700 18.01 41.50 -5.28
CA GLU A 700 18.89 41.35 -6.44
C GLU A 700 18.72 39.97 -7.10
N SER A 701 18.62 38.90 -6.30
CA SER A 701 18.33 37.55 -6.78
C SER A 701 16.98 37.43 -7.47
N LEU A 702 15.93 38.10 -6.97
CA LEU A 702 14.63 38.13 -7.65
C LEU A 702 14.68 38.88 -8.99
N ALA A 703 15.42 39.99 -9.07
CA ALA A 703 15.60 40.70 -10.32
C ALA A 703 16.32 39.85 -11.37
N HIS A 704 17.33 39.08 -10.95
CA HIS A 704 18.00 38.12 -11.82
C HIS A 704 17.07 36.98 -12.25
N ALA A 705 16.22 36.47 -11.35
CA ALA A 705 15.28 35.40 -11.65
C ALA A 705 14.19 35.82 -12.64
N ASP A 706 13.68 37.04 -12.52
CA ASP A 706 12.71 37.64 -13.45
C ASP A 706 13.32 37.79 -14.86
N GLU A 707 14.53 38.34 -14.96
CA GLU A 707 15.26 38.50 -16.23
C GLU A 707 15.59 37.16 -16.90
N LEU A 708 15.87 36.10 -16.13
CA LEU A 708 16.14 34.75 -16.63
C LEU A 708 14.86 34.05 -17.13
N CYS A 709 13.70 34.34 -16.56
CA CYS A 709 12.43 33.73 -16.98
C CYS A 709 11.80 34.42 -18.22
N ASP A 710 12.17 35.68 -18.49
CA ASP A 710 11.63 36.48 -19.60
C ASP A 710 12.46 36.44 -20.91
N GLY A 711 13.63 35.77 -20.90
CA GLY A 711 14.68 35.87 -21.94
C GLY A 711 14.34 35.50 -23.40
N ASP A 712 13.24 34.80 -23.68
CA ASP A 712 12.93 34.29 -25.05
C ASP A 712 12.16 35.26 -25.96
N ALA A 713 11.79 36.47 -25.51
CA ALA A 713 10.92 37.36 -26.27
C ALA A 713 11.62 38.23 -27.35
N THR A 714 12.95 38.14 -27.53
CA THR A 714 13.69 39.05 -28.45
C THR A 714 14.16 38.42 -29.76
N GLY A 715 13.82 37.15 -30.03
CA GLY A 715 14.29 36.39 -31.20
C GLY A 715 13.39 36.36 -32.44
N VAL A 716 12.27 37.10 -32.50
CA VAL A 716 11.42 37.14 -33.71
C VAL A 716 10.93 38.57 -33.98
N ALA A 717 11.72 39.33 -34.73
CA ALA A 717 11.26 40.52 -35.46
C ALA A 717 11.55 40.37 -36.96
N ASP A 718 10.54 40.77 -37.74
CA ASP A 718 10.46 41.01 -39.18
C ASP A 718 10.32 39.81 -40.14
N GLY A 719 9.09 39.66 -40.67
CA GLY A 719 8.80 38.75 -41.77
C GLY A 719 7.37 38.79 -42.30
N ASP A 720 6.93 39.98 -42.72
CA ASP A 720 5.95 40.22 -43.78
C ASP A 720 4.48 40.55 -43.40
N ALA A 721 4.08 41.68 -43.97
CA ALA A 721 2.82 42.36 -43.82
C ALA A 721 2.13 42.42 -45.19
N ALA A 722 0.87 42.00 -45.27
CA ALA A 722 -0.09 42.46 -46.27
C ALA A 722 -1.50 42.14 -45.76
N GLY A 723 -2.25 43.11 -45.22
CA GLY A 723 -3.23 43.91 -45.96
C GLY A 723 -4.60 43.19 -45.93
N VAL A 724 -5.71 43.76 -45.48
CA VAL A 724 -6.34 44.99 -45.99
C VAL A 724 -7.45 45.46 -45.01
N SER A 725 -7.53 46.79 -44.89
CA SER A 725 -8.53 47.62 -44.21
C SER A 725 -9.90 47.66 -44.91
N ALA A 726 -10.99 47.83 -44.15
CA ALA A 726 -12.00 48.91 -44.26
C ALA A 726 -13.44 48.48 -43.93
N ALA A 727 -14.07 49.19 -42.98
CA ALA A 727 -15.51 49.29 -42.74
C ALA A 727 -16.19 50.24 -43.77
N PRO A 728 -17.45 50.71 -43.63
CA PRO A 728 -18.70 50.19 -43.02
C PRO A 728 -19.89 50.22 -44.02
N THR A 729 -21.08 49.71 -43.67
CA THR A 729 -22.35 50.21 -44.27
C THR A 729 -23.50 50.25 -43.27
N ASP A 730 -24.21 51.38 -43.33
CA ASP A 730 -25.43 51.78 -42.64
C ASP A 730 -26.59 51.76 -43.65
N ALA A 731 -27.81 51.38 -43.24
CA ALA A 731 -29.10 51.98 -43.64
C ALA A 731 -30.34 51.11 -43.29
N SER A 732 -31.01 51.49 -42.20
CA SER A 732 -32.40 52.01 -42.13
C SER A 732 -33.63 51.26 -42.71
N ALA A 733 -34.57 50.89 -41.82
CA ALA A 733 -36.04 51.12 -41.83
C ALA A 733 -36.65 50.38 -40.60
N GLY A 734 -37.57 50.87 -39.75
CA GLY A 734 -38.49 52.00 -39.75
C GLY A 734 -39.88 51.51 -39.25
N SER A 735 -40.52 52.25 -38.32
CA SER A 735 -41.87 52.09 -37.71
C SER A 735 -41.95 51.19 -36.45
N GLY A 736 -42.19 51.68 -35.22
CA GLY A 736 -43.32 52.51 -34.70
C GLY A 736 -44.29 51.55 -33.99
N SER A 737 -44.76 51.66 -32.75
CA SER A 737 -45.16 52.73 -31.81
C SER A 737 -45.50 52.02 -30.47
N ASP A 738 -45.04 52.47 -29.29
CA ASP A 738 -45.62 53.46 -28.34
C ASP A 738 -46.62 52.87 -27.31
N GLU A 739 -46.63 53.49 -26.12
CA GLU A 739 -47.37 53.29 -24.84
C GLU A 739 -46.73 52.36 -23.78
N ARG A 740 -46.07 52.82 -22.68
CA ARG A 740 -46.46 53.69 -21.52
C ARG A 740 -47.76 53.18 -20.85
N ILE A 741 -47.97 53.08 -19.53
CA ILE A 741 -47.22 53.39 -18.30
C ILE A 741 -48.05 52.88 -17.08
N ASP A 742 -47.36 52.64 -15.96
CA ASP A 742 -47.71 52.73 -14.50
C ASP A 742 -48.91 52.04 -13.81
N ASP A 743 -48.58 51.66 -12.55
CA ASP A 743 -49.34 51.52 -11.29
C ASP A 743 -50.38 50.36 -11.17
N GLU A 744 -50.44 49.55 -10.10
CA GLU A 744 -50.14 49.73 -8.66
C GLU A 744 -49.43 48.53 -8.02
#